data_AF-A0A9X0Q9R8-F1
#
_entry.id   AF-A0A9X0Q9R8-F1
#
_cell.length_a   1.000
_cell.length_b   1.000
_cell.length_c   1.000
_cell.angle_alpha   90.00
_cell.angle_beta   90.00
_cell.angle_gamma   90.00
#
_symmetry.space_group_name_H-M   'P 1'
#
loop_
_entity.id
_entity.type
_entity.pdbx_description
1 polymer ?
#
loop_
_entity_poly.entity_id
_entity_poly.type
_entity_poly.pdbx_seq_one_letter_code
_entity_poly.pdbx_strand_id
1 'polypeptide(L)'
;MRRFVTVVFLLFFTIPFGVSIAGCSKKSATVFCNGGDTGPAVGQVSNITLQPKIFGVSLNFAQIGQVTAPTAIDCKQTAVTVSSYTYSTFLPNGQPDMTIADVQPTTGRLCAGTWNRNTGGGIADFTTCNPTNKSGTVYVIANGGGVSSNPLPIFVHPVVTNVTLGPLSTDCVNDPATNCSPAAFDTQASTCAQTTNGNGCCAVPVPTTATAAAETGCVSQSVTSQLAARVVAGNGANISCQVGHLSYAPQTATVVTIDENGVATAQQPGSTVITANISNAGSSAGFFSTCPPISIQLTAPVGTTPSNSVIVNPNNVQPINIVAIDKNNTILTGLTLNFESTTPTTIPAASAASVTPIFPGAAAITAVCQPPTCNPAPFNQIGLFGNGKPITSNPVLVTAPGTNSTNLYIASTNSFYLVPVDFTQPQLGSPIRLPYQPNSMVISDDGSTVYMGSSFELMTFATATNSLSAQDTTVPGSVLAISPDGTTLVITDPIRQFVYLYTPSNGTIQTQYGGVGTHAVFSPDSTTVYITLGNYDASTGVTTPNNQLLVHSTFTGWYQTQTTLPNSTTPVNTTDVAIGVPSVGAFFGGSNTTARSYCPVATIVGLPATTDSTTTNIFYPDAAVLGPQTDRIATTNDGQHVLGATVTPTPTFTDLSTAPGLPDNECNETNSTTGLTKPQTFSTSTAFTGPLPGITATAITGILPTSDSKIAFVTYLGSGAVVPTYSPQATGAGTLGSIPLSTALGTPIAPVAGVVSADNQTFFAGTSGDNAVHLITKQTDGTYKDTTTPIAPKLPDANGNIVAPNLLVQKPRKATS
;
A
#
# COMPACT_ATOMS: atom_id res chain seq x y z
N MET A 1 -34.67 -69.43 90.75
CA MET A 1 -34.71 -68.31 89.76
C MET A 1 -34.65 -66.95 90.48
N ARG A 2 -33.47 -66.44 90.83
CA ARG A 2 -33.29 -65.04 91.30
C ARG A 2 -31.84 -64.50 91.19
N ARG A 3 -31.01 -65.16 90.36
CA ARG A 3 -29.59 -64.82 90.11
C ARG A 3 -29.22 -64.73 88.61
N PHE A 4 -30.22 -64.75 87.73
CA PHE A 4 -30.03 -64.71 86.27
C PHE A 4 -30.32 -63.31 85.66
N VAL A 5 -30.99 -62.42 86.40
CA VAL A 5 -31.34 -61.07 85.92
C VAL A 5 -30.17 -60.10 86.06
N THR A 6 -29.30 -60.27 87.05
CA THR A 6 -28.13 -59.42 87.30
C THR A 6 -27.05 -59.57 86.22
N VAL A 7 -26.96 -60.74 85.57
CA VAL A 7 -26.00 -61.00 84.48
C VAL A 7 -26.45 -60.32 83.18
N VAL A 8 -27.76 -60.24 82.92
CA VAL A 8 -28.31 -59.58 81.72
C VAL A 8 -28.12 -58.05 81.77
N PHE A 9 -28.21 -57.43 82.95
CA PHE A 9 -27.94 -56.00 83.11
C PHE A 9 -26.44 -55.64 83.03
N LEU A 10 -25.54 -56.56 83.39
CA LEU A 10 -24.09 -56.35 83.30
C LEU A 10 -23.53 -56.56 81.89
N LEU A 11 -24.22 -57.33 81.03
CA LEU A 11 -23.80 -57.56 79.64
C LEU A 11 -24.06 -56.37 78.70
N PHE A 12 -24.89 -55.40 79.11
CA PHE A 12 -25.22 -54.21 78.31
C PHE A 12 -24.26 -53.03 78.47
N PHE A 13 -23.24 -53.13 79.34
CA PHE A 13 -22.35 -52.01 79.68
C PHE A 13 -20.85 -52.28 79.50
N THR A 14 -20.46 -53.37 78.83
CA THR A 14 -19.03 -53.67 78.61
C THR A 14 -18.72 -54.15 77.19
N ILE A 15 -17.86 -53.36 76.51
CA ILE A 15 -17.04 -53.68 75.31
C ILE A 15 -17.79 -53.51 73.95
N PRO A 16 -17.16 -52.88 72.92
CA PRO A 16 -15.75 -52.51 72.80
C PRO A 16 -15.44 -51.00 72.79
N PHE A 17 -14.41 -50.62 73.56
CA PHE A 17 -13.49 -49.58 73.12
C PHE A 17 -12.68 -50.13 71.93
N GLY A 18 -12.67 -49.41 70.82
CA GLY A 18 -11.89 -49.75 69.63
C GLY A 18 -12.69 -50.41 68.50
N VAL A 19 -13.42 -49.60 67.72
CA VAL A 19 -13.18 -49.32 66.29
C VAL A 19 -14.05 -48.10 65.91
N SER A 20 -13.48 -46.89 65.96
CA SER A 20 -14.11 -45.67 65.41
C SER A 20 -13.10 -44.52 65.18
N ILE A 21 -11.87 -44.85 64.75
CA ILE A 21 -10.97 -43.88 64.08
C ILE A 21 -10.85 -44.29 62.61
N ALA A 22 -11.97 -44.22 61.90
CA ALA A 22 -12.07 -44.51 60.47
C ALA A 22 -13.17 -43.62 59.86
N GLY A 23 -13.02 -42.30 60.01
CA GLY A 23 -14.10 -41.36 59.75
C GLY A 23 -13.67 -39.90 59.58
N CYS A 24 -12.51 -39.64 58.95
CA CYS A 24 -12.21 -38.35 58.28
C CYS A 24 -10.86 -38.33 57.50
N SER A 25 -10.37 -39.47 56.99
CA SER A 25 -9.13 -39.52 56.20
C SER A 25 -9.34 -39.17 54.71
N LYS A 26 -9.86 -37.96 54.44
CA LYS A 26 -9.81 -37.30 53.12
C LYS A 26 -9.55 -35.79 53.25
N LYS A 27 -8.68 -35.40 54.17
CA LYS A 27 -7.93 -34.15 54.01
C LYS A 27 -6.74 -34.50 53.12
N SER A 28 -6.74 -34.04 51.86
CA SER A 28 -5.54 -34.14 51.01
C SER A 28 -4.36 -33.59 51.81
N ALA A 29 -3.22 -34.30 51.80
CA ALA A 29 -2.03 -33.82 52.48
C ALA A 29 -1.73 -32.40 52.00
N THR A 30 -1.60 -31.45 52.93
CA THR A 30 -1.34 -30.05 52.60
C THR A 30 0.00 -29.98 51.88
N VAL A 31 -0.01 -29.83 50.56
CA VAL A 31 1.21 -29.70 49.78
C VAL A 31 1.77 -28.31 50.06
N PHE A 32 2.92 -28.23 50.71
CA PHE A 32 3.59 -26.96 50.95
C PHE A 32 4.47 -26.56 49.77
N CYS A 33 4.60 -25.26 49.54
CA CYS A 33 5.32 -24.68 48.40
C CYS A 33 6.75 -25.22 48.24
N ASN A 34 7.41 -25.50 49.37
CA ASN A 34 8.80 -25.90 49.47
C ASN A 34 9.00 -27.43 49.41
N GLY A 35 7.92 -28.22 49.28
CA GLY A 35 7.98 -29.69 49.20
C GLY A 35 8.28 -30.42 50.51
N GLY A 36 8.43 -29.72 51.64
CA GLY A 36 8.53 -30.28 52.99
C GLY A 36 7.25 -30.10 53.81
N ASP A 37 7.31 -30.36 55.12
CA ASP A 37 6.14 -30.40 56.02
C ASP A 37 5.71 -29.03 56.61
N THR A 38 6.38 -27.94 56.22
CA THR A 38 6.11 -26.58 56.72
C THR A 38 6.28 -25.52 55.64
N GLY A 39 5.42 -24.51 55.64
CA GLY A 39 5.48 -23.35 54.74
C GLY A 39 4.08 -22.80 54.44
N PRO A 40 3.93 -21.94 53.43
CA PRO A 40 2.63 -21.66 52.84
C PRO A 40 2.11 -22.91 52.11
N ALA A 41 0.79 -23.10 52.09
CA ALA A 41 0.17 -24.20 51.35
C ALA A 41 -0.04 -23.84 49.87
N VAL A 42 0.07 -24.82 48.98
CA VAL A 42 -0.43 -24.71 47.60
C VAL A 42 -1.95 -24.49 47.66
N GLY A 43 -2.45 -23.52 46.89
CA GLY A 43 -3.83 -23.01 47.00
C GLY A 43 -4.06 -21.95 48.09
N GLN A 44 -3.08 -21.63 48.95
CA GLN A 44 -3.14 -20.45 49.83
C GLN A 44 -2.62 -19.22 49.07
N VAL A 45 -3.27 -18.07 49.25
CA VAL A 45 -2.81 -16.79 48.70
C VAL A 45 -1.39 -16.51 49.19
N SER A 46 -0.46 -16.32 48.25
CA SER A 46 0.94 -15.97 48.52
C SER A 46 1.29 -14.59 47.96
N ASN A 47 0.58 -14.11 46.94
CA ASN A 47 0.77 -12.78 46.36
C ASN A 47 -0.56 -12.25 45.81
N ILE A 48 -0.77 -10.93 45.91
CA ILE A 48 -1.89 -10.21 45.31
C ILE A 48 -1.33 -9.11 44.42
N THR A 49 -1.81 -9.02 43.18
CA THR A 49 -1.40 -7.97 42.23
C THR A 49 -2.57 -7.06 41.90
N LEU A 50 -2.35 -5.75 42.08
CA LEU A 50 -3.19 -4.68 41.55
C LEU A 50 -2.68 -4.23 40.18
N GLN A 51 -3.61 -3.98 39.26
CA GLN A 51 -3.34 -3.49 37.91
C GLN A 51 -4.00 -2.11 37.66
N PRO A 52 -3.41 -1.25 36.82
CA PRO A 52 -2.17 -1.47 36.05
C PRO A 52 -0.91 -1.37 36.92
N LYS A 53 -0.06 -2.40 36.89
CA LYS A 53 1.05 -2.55 37.86
C LYS A 53 2.09 -1.43 37.76
N ILE A 54 2.22 -0.79 36.60
CA ILE A 54 3.43 -0.05 36.20
C ILE A 54 3.19 1.47 36.16
N PHE A 55 1.95 1.95 35.98
CA PHE A 55 1.67 3.39 35.78
C PHE A 55 0.61 4.01 36.70
N GLY A 56 0.00 3.23 37.59
CA GLY A 56 -0.98 3.76 38.54
C GLY A 56 -2.31 4.19 37.93
N VAL A 57 -3.04 5.06 38.64
CA VAL A 57 -4.31 5.65 38.20
C VAL A 57 -4.22 7.17 38.28
N SER A 58 -4.43 7.86 37.16
CA SER A 58 -4.45 9.32 37.12
C SER A 58 -5.89 9.84 37.17
N LEU A 59 -6.15 10.89 37.95
CA LEU A 59 -7.48 11.43 38.20
C LEU A 59 -7.46 12.97 38.35
N ASN A 60 -8.34 13.63 37.61
CA ASN A 60 -8.66 15.04 37.86
C ASN A 60 -9.35 15.22 39.21
N PHE A 61 -9.28 16.41 39.82
CA PHE A 61 -10.04 16.74 41.04
C PHE A 61 -11.53 16.36 40.94
N ALA A 62 -12.06 15.74 42.00
CA ALA A 62 -13.39 15.13 42.10
C ALA A 62 -13.72 14.00 41.11
N GLN A 63 -12.78 13.56 40.27
CA GLN A 63 -13.01 12.41 39.40
C GLN A 63 -13.13 11.12 40.22
N ILE A 64 -14.13 10.31 39.85
CA ILE A 64 -14.30 8.95 40.35
C ILE A 64 -13.52 7.99 39.44
N GLY A 65 -12.62 7.22 40.04
CA GLY A 65 -11.87 6.14 39.40
C GLY A 65 -12.25 4.77 39.93
N GLN A 66 -11.57 3.74 39.45
CA GLN A 66 -11.76 2.35 39.89
C GLN A 66 -10.41 1.63 39.84
N VAL A 67 -10.08 0.88 40.90
CA VAL A 67 -8.97 -0.07 40.87
C VAL A 67 -9.44 -1.36 40.20
N THR A 68 -8.63 -1.94 39.32
CA THR A 68 -8.92 -3.24 38.69
C THR A 68 -9.10 -4.34 39.75
N ALA A 69 -9.94 -5.34 39.47
CA ALA A 69 -10.12 -6.48 40.37
C ALA A 69 -8.75 -7.15 40.68
N PRO A 70 -8.38 -7.36 41.96
CA PRO A 70 -7.05 -7.87 42.29
C PRO A 70 -6.92 -9.33 41.85
N THR A 71 -5.76 -9.68 41.29
CA THR A 71 -5.42 -11.07 40.98
C THR A 71 -4.64 -11.66 42.15
N ALA A 72 -5.06 -12.83 42.64
CA ALA A 72 -4.37 -13.54 43.71
C ALA A 72 -3.81 -14.87 43.17
N ILE A 73 -2.59 -15.18 43.56
CA ILE A 73 -1.89 -16.42 43.22
C ILE A 73 -1.34 -17.09 44.46
N ASP A 74 -1.18 -18.40 44.39
CA ASP A 74 -0.35 -19.14 45.33
C ASP A 74 1.14 -19.08 44.97
N CYS A 75 1.95 -19.69 45.82
CA CYS A 75 3.40 -19.81 45.67
C CYS A 75 3.87 -20.67 44.48
N LYS A 76 2.95 -21.31 43.74
CA LYS A 76 3.21 -22.05 42.50
C LYS A 76 2.67 -21.31 41.28
N GLN A 77 2.32 -20.02 41.42
CA GLN A 77 1.72 -19.18 40.38
C GLN A 77 0.33 -19.65 39.94
N THR A 78 -0.34 -20.50 40.72
CA THR A 78 -1.72 -20.94 40.44
C THR A 78 -2.69 -19.88 40.95
N ALA A 79 -3.70 -19.53 40.15
CA ALA A 79 -4.72 -18.56 40.55
C ALA A 79 -5.53 -19.04 41.76
N VAL A 80 -5.74 -18.16 42.75
CA VAL A 80 -6.50 -18.43 43.99
C VAL A 80 -7.63 -17.41 44.11
N THR A 81 -8.84 -17.88 44.43
CA THR A 81 -9.99 -16.99 44.66
C THR A 81 -9.98 -16.44 46.09
N VAL A 82 -10.11 -15.12 46.23
CA VAL A 82 -10.33 -14.44 47.52
C VAL A 82 -11.78 -13.98 47.58
N SER A 83 -12.46 -14.24 48.70
CA SER A 83 -13.90 -13.93 48.87
C SER A 83 -14.21 -12.43 48.89
N SER A 84 -13.27 -11.62 49.36
CA SER A 84 -13.42 -10.17 49.52
C SER A 84 -12.05 -9.53 49.73
N TYR A 85 -11.82 -8.37 49.10
CA TYR A 85 -10.64 -7.54 49.35
C TYR A 85 -11.03 -6.30 50.16
N THR A 86 -10.11 -5.84 51.02
CA THR A 86 -10.25 -4.55 51.73
C THR A 86 -9.21 -3.57 51.22
N TYR A 87 -9.65 -2.40 50.77
CA TYR A 87 -8.80 -1.37 50.17
C TYR A 87 -8.52 -0.22 51.15
N SER A 88 -7.32 0.36 51.06
CA SER A 88 -6.89 1.51 51.89
C SER A 88 -5.87 2.39 51.16
N THR A 89 -5.96 3.71 51.35
CA THR A 89 -5.01 4.70 50.81
C THR A 89 -3.97 5.17 51.84
N PHE A 90 -2.77 5.51 51.38
CA PHE A 90 -1.68 6.05 52.20
C PHE A 90 -0.71 6.93 51.38
N LEU A 91 -0.01 7.83 52.07
CA LEU A 91 1.02 8.71 51.51
C LEU A 91 2.34 7.96 51.26
N PRO A 92 3.27 8.54 50.46
CA PRO A 92 4.61 7.97 50.25
C PRO A 92 5.42 7.72 51.55
N ASN A 93 5.09 8.40 52.65
CA ASN A 93 5.70 8.22 53.97
C ASN A 93 5.01 7.16 54.84
N GLY A 94 4.08 6.37 54.29
CA GLY A 94 3.34 5.33 54.98
C GLY A 94 2.20 5.80 55.89
N GLN A 95 1.95 7.12 56.01
CA GLN A 95 0.83 7.63 56.80
C GLN A 95 -0.49 7.52 56.02
N PRO A 96 -1.61 7.15 56.66
CA PRO A 96 -2.91 7.18 56.00
C PRO A 96 -3.31 8.63 55.66
N ASP A 97 -3.68 8.85 54.40
CA ASP A 97 -4.33 10.10 53.96
C ASP A 97 -5.49 9.76 53.03
N MET A 98 -6.57 10.51 53.22
CA MET A 98 -7.82 10.43 52.47
C MET A 98 -8.20 11.81 51.93
N THR A 99 -7.34 12.82 52.08
CA THR A 99 -7.59 14.21 51.68
C THR A 99 -7.04 14.55 50.31
N ILE A 100 -6.15 13.73 49.74
CA ILE A 100 -5.73 13.82 48.32
C ILE A 100 -6.59 12.86 47.48
N ALA A 101 -6.64 11.57 47.83
CA ALA A 101 -7.64 10.64 47.32
C ALA A 101 -8.13 9.67 48.41
N ASP A 102 -9.39 9.25 48.29
CA ASP A 102 -10.08 8.31 49.16
C ASP A 102 -10.53 7.08 48.35
N VAL A 103 -10.59 5.90 48.98
CA VAL A 103 -11.01 4.63 48.38
C VAL A 103 -12.22 4.06 49.12
N GLN A 104 -13.22 3.59 48.36
CA GLN A 104 -14.32 2.81 48.91
C GLN A 104 -13.78 1.44 49.36
N PRO A 105 -13.77 1.12 50.68
CA PRO A 105 -12.96 0.02 51.19
C PRO A 105 -13.35 -1.39 50.71
N THR A 106 -14.55 -1.56 50.14
CA THR A 106 -15.07 -2.87 49.71
C THR A 106 -15.10 -3.06 48.19
N THR A 107 -15.03 -2.00 47.40
CA THR A 107 -15.19 -2.06 45.93
C THR A 107 -13.97 -1.56 45.17
N GLY A 108 -13.03 -0.87 45.81
CA GLY A 108 -11.88 -0.26 45.14
C GLY A 108 -12.24 0.96 44.29
N ARG A 109 -13.44 1.55 44.43
CA ARG A 109 -13.80 2.83 43.80
C ARG A 109 -12.95 3.96 44.39
N LEU A 110 -12.27 4.70 43.53
CA LEU A 110 -11.39 5.82 43.90
C LEU A 110 -12.12 7.15 43.79
N CYS A 111 -11.79 8.09 44.66
CA CYS A 111 -12.22 9.48 44.59
C CYS A 111 -10.99 10.39 44.69
N ALA A 112 -10.79 11.25 43.71
CA ALA A 112 -9.79 12.33 43.73
C ALA A 112 -10.24 13.50 44.64
N GLY A 113 -10.28 13.21 45.93
CA GLY A 113 -10.83 14.05 46.98
C GLY A 113 -11.24 13.18 48.17
N THR A 114 -12.39 13.49 48.77
CA THR A 114 -12.96 12.68 49.87
C THR A 114 -14.31 12.08 49.48
N TRP A 115 -14.57 10.81 49.82
CA TRP A 115 -15.91 10.25 49.65
C TRP A 115 -16.89 10.89 50.64
N ASN A 116 -18.14 11.07 50.22
CA ASN A 116 -19.22 11.39 51.16
C ASN A 116 -19.43 10.21 52.12
N ARG A 117 -19.47 10.51 53.42
CA ARG A 117 -19.66 9.56 54.52
C ARG A 117 -20.60 10.17 55.55
N ASN A 118 -21.63 9.45 55.96
CA ASN A 118 -22.67 9.89 56.90
C ASN A 118 -23.34 11.23 56.50
N THR A 119 -23.51 11.48 55.20
CA THR A 119 -24.17 12.69 54.71
C THR A 119 -25.66 12.70 55.02
N GLY A 120 -26.10 13.64 55.86
CA GLY A 120 -27.52 13.86 56.15
C GLY A 120 -28.32 14.18 54.88
N GLY A 121 -29.61 13.80 54.88
CA GLY A 121 -30.50 14.00 53.73
C GLY A 121 -30.75 12.77 52.85
N GLY A 122 -30.28 11.58 53.24
CA GLY A 122 -30.59 10.32 52.56
C GLY A 122 -29.68 9.94 51.39
N ILE A 123 -28.57 10.66 51.20
CA ILE A 123 -27.53 10.31 50.22
C ILE A 123 -26.69 9.18 50.82
N ALA A 124 -26.61 8.04 50.13
CA ALA A 124 -25.82 6.89 50.57
C ALA A 124 -24.31 7.16 50.56
N ASP A 125 -23.55 6.49 51.42
CA ASP A 125 -22.10 6.65 51.49
C ASP A 125 -21.40 6.20 50.20
N PHE A 126 -20.25 6.82 49.89
CA PHE A 126 -19.43 6.54 48.71
C PHE A 126 -20.13 6.78 47.35
N THR A 127 -21.20 7.57 47.28
CA THR A 127 -21.83 7.94 45.99
C THR A 127 -21.17 9.14 45.32
N THR A 128 -20.67 10.08 46.13
CA THR A 128 -20.26 11.42 45.71
C THR A 128 -18.82 11.69 46.13
N CYS A 129 -17.98 12.04 45.15
CA CYS A 129 -16.60 12.45 45.39
C CYS A 129 -16.53 13.97 45.59
N ASN A 130 -16.14 14.41 46.79
CA ASN A 130 -16.05 15.82 47.14
C ASN A 130 -14.64 16.35 46.86
N PRO A 131 -14.47 17.40 46.04
CA PRO A 131 -13.16 17.96 45.73
C PRO A 131 -12.50 18.56 46.97
N THR A 132 -11.25 18.18 47.21
CA THR A 132 -10.36 18.80 48.20
C THR A 132 -9.38 19.78 47.56
N ASN A 133 -9.26 19.76 46.22
CA ASN A 133 -8.34 20.54 45.40
C ASN A 133 -6.86 20.41 45.82
N LYS A 134 -6.47 19.27 46.41
CA LYS A 134 -5.09 18.93 46.73
C LYS A 134 -4.48 18.05 45.64
N SER A 135 -3.42 18.51 44.99
CA SER A 135 -2.60 17.65 44.12
C SER A 135 -1.67 16.75 44.93
N GLY A 136 -1.33 15.58 44.38
CA GLY A 136 -0.27 14.73 44.92
C GLY A 136 -0.40 13.26 44.51
N THR A 137 0.59 12.46 44.91
CA THR A 137 0.57 11.01 44.75
C THR A 137 0.22 10.34 46.08
N VAL A 138 -0.81 9.50 46.08
CA VAL A 138 -1.10 8.55 47.16
C VAL A 138 -1.04 7.13 46.62
N TYR A 139 -0.93 6.12 47.47
CA TYR A 139 -0.92 4.72 47.08
C TYR A 139 -2.15 4.01 47.61
N VAL A 140 -2.69 3.07 46.84
CA VAL A 140 -3.72 2.12 47.29
C VAL A 140 -3.14 0.71 47.34
N ILE A 141 -3.52 -0.05 48.38
CA ILE A 141 -3.32 -1.49 48.47
C ILE A 141 -4.66 -2.20 48.64
N ALA A 142 -4.71 -3.45 48.20
CA ALA A 142 -5.78 -4.40 48.49
C ALA A 142 -5.26 -5.49 49.43
N ASN A 143 -6.00 -5.74 50.51
CA ASN A 143 -5.69 -6.79 51.49
C ASN A 143 -6.70 -7.93 51.36
N GLY A 144 -6.23 -9.17 51.35
CA GLY A 144 -7.06 -10.35 51.20
C GLY A 144 -6.31 -11.65 51.51
N GLY A 145 -6.98 -12.66 52.08
CA GLY A 145 -6.34 -13.95 52.38
C GLY A 145 -5.12 -13.89 53.33
N GLY A 146 -4.94 -12.79 54.08
CA GLY A 146 -3.76 -12.56 54.93
C GLY A 146 -2.55 -11.93 54.22
N VAL A 147 -2.69 -11.53 52.96
CA VAL A 147 -1.65 -10.90 52.14
C VAL A 147 -2.08 -9.47 51.73
N SER A 148 -1.10 -8.58 51.55
CA SER A 148 -1.28 -7.25 50.97
C SER A 148 -0.76 -7.22 49.54
N SER A 149 -1.40 -6.45 48.66
CA SER A 149 -0.95 -6.28 47.27
C SER A 149 0.32 -5.45 47.15
N ASN A 150 0.88 -5.38 45.94
CA ASN A 150 1.74 -4.25 45.58
C ASN A 150 1.02 -2.91 45.82
N PRO A 151 1.76 -1.85 46.20
CA PRO A 151 1.21 -0.50 46.19
C PRO A 151 0.94 -0.07 44.74
N LEU A 152 -0.24 0.52 44.51
CA LEU A 152 -0.63 1.11 43.23
C LEU A 152 -0.70 2.64 43.40
N PRO A 153 0.13 3.45 42.69
CA PRO A 153 0.06 4.90 42.82
C PRO A 153 -1.23 5.45 42.21
N ILE A 154 -1.72 6.55 42.80
CA ILE A 154 -2.85 7.34 42.36
C ILE A 154 -2.36 8.78 42.27
N PHE A 155 -2.44 9.36 41.07
CA PHE A 155 -2.02 10.73 40.77
C PHE A 155 -3.24 11.63 40.74
N VAL A 156 -3.34 12.54 41.72
CA VAL A 156 -4.43 13.52 41.79
C VAL A 156 -3.90 14.89 41.39
N HIS A 157 -4.60 15.53 40.45
CA HIS A 157 -4.15 16.78 39.83
C HIS A 157 -5.35 17.66 39.40
N PRO A 158 -5.13 18.95 39.09
CA PRO A 158 -6.17 19.81 38.54
C PRO A 158 -6.69 19.28 37.20
N VAL A 159 -7.90 19.70 36.81
CA VAL A 159 -8.52 19.25 35.55
C VAL A 159 -7.62 19.55 34.36
N VAL A 160 -7.20 18.49 33.66
CA VAL A 160 -6.44 18.57 32.40
C VAL A 160 -7.36 19.11 31.31
N THR A 161 -6.89 20.15 30.62
CA THR A 161 -7.61 20.75 29.48
C THR A 161 -6.86 20.65 28.16
N ASN A 162 -5.56 20.35 28.19
CA ASN A 162 -4.77 20.10 26.99
C ASN A 162 -3.61 19.13 27.27
N VAL A 163 -3.33 18.26 26.30
CA VAL A 163 -2.13 17.42 26.24
C VAL A 163 -1.51 17.64 24.87
N THR A 164 -0.25 18.08 24.83
CA THR A 164 0.48 18.35 23.59
C THR A 164 1.72 17.46 23.54
N LEU A 165 1.80 16.61 22.51
CA LEU A 165 3.01 15.85 22.20
C LEU A 165 4.13 16.79 21.74
N GLY A 166 5.39 16.44 21.95
CA GLY A 166 6.52 17.29 21.56
C GLY A 166 7.86 16.84 22.13
N PRO A 167 8.87 17.74 22.19
CA PRO A 167 10.23 17.39 22.54
C PRO A 167 10.37 16.79 23.93
N LEU A 168 11.42 16.00 24.14
CA LEU A 168 11.97 15.82 25.47
C LEU A 168 12.39 17.19 26.01
N SER A 169 11.87 17.57 27.17
CA SER A 169 12.32 18.79 27.85
C SER A 169 13.79 18.67 28.23
N THR A 170 14.54 19.75 28.01
CA THR A 170 15.92 19.95 28.49
C THR A 170 15.99 20.86 29.73
N ASP A 171 14.90 21.58 30.03
CA ASP A 171 14.73 22.47 31.18
C ASP A 171 13.48 22.07 31.97
N CYS A 172 13.68 21.22 32.98
CA CYS A 172 12.61 20.73 33.84
C CYS A 172 12.11 21.76 34.88
N VAL A 173 12.69 22.96 34.93
CA VAL A 173 12.29 24.03 35.83
C VAL A 173 11.30 24.96 35.13
N ASN A 174 11.65 25.45 33.94
CA ASN A 174 10.84 26.43 33.20
C ASN A 174 9.91 25.79 32.17
N ASP A 175 10.28 24.62 31.63
CA ASP A 175 9.55 23.96 30.55
C ASP A 175 9.41 22.44 30.77
N PRO A 176 8.84 21.97 31.90
CA PRO A 176 8.74 20.54 32.18
C PRO A 176 7.81 19.81 31.20
N ALA A 177 8.28 18.68 30.69
CA ALA A 177 7.46 17.68 29.99
C ALA A 177 7.44 16.38 30.81
N THR A 178 6.74 15.34 30.35
CA THR A 178 6.68 14.04 31.06
C THR A 178 8.06 13.46 31.38
N ASN A 179 9.09 13.69 30.55
CA ASN A 179 10.46 13.24 30.82
C ASN A 179 11.18 13.93 31.99
N CYS A 180 10.55 14.92 32.61
CA CYS A 180 10.98 15.54 33.87
C CYS A 180 10.33 14.87 35.10
N SER A 181 9.44 13.91 34.90
CA SER A 181 8.72 13.22 35.96
C SER A 181 9.37 11.87 36.26
N PRO A 182 9.78 11.59 37.51
CA PRO A 182 10.25 10.26 37.90
C PRO A 182 9.09 9.24 37.95
N ALA A 183 7.85 9.70 37.78
CA ALA A 183 6.64 8.87 37.71
C ALA A 183 6.13 8.61 36.27
N ALA A 184 6.90 8.99 35.25
CA ALA A 184 6.54 8.81 33.84
C ALA A 184 7.29 7.67 33.13
N PHE A 185 8.23 6.96 33.79
CA PHE A 185 8.96 5.80 33.25
C PHE A 185 9.28 4.78 34.38
N ASP A 186 9.22 3.47 34.14
CA ASP A 186 9.68 2.39 35.05
C ASP A 186 11.07 1.86 34.57
N THR A 187 11.90 1.05 35.25
CA THR A 187 11.78 0.19 36.45
C THR A 187 12.70 0.61 37.61
N GLN A 188 13.40 1.74 37.48
CA GLN A 188 14.15 2.36 38.55
C GLN A 188 13.28 3.43 39.19
N ALA A 189 13.11 3.39 40.52
CA ALA A 189 12.69 4.55 41.30
C ALA A 189 13.81 5.61 41.18
N SER A 190 13.76 6.38 40.10
CA SER A 190 14.77 7.37 39.74
C SER A 190 14.62 8.58 40.66
N THR A 191 15.18 8.45 41.86
CA THR A 191 15.19 9.51 42.89
C THR A 191 16.08 10.66 42.42
N CYS A 192 15.52 11.53 41.60
CA CYS A 192 16.12 12.79 41.23
C CYS A 192 16.00 13.81 42.37
N ALA A 193 16.89 14.80 42.40
CA ALA A 193 16.64 16.01 43.17
C ALA A 193 15.42 16.71 42.57
N GLN A 194 14.30 16.75 43.30
CA GLN A 194 13.13 17.49 42.85
C GLN A 194 13.39 19.00 42.86
N THR A 195 12.64 19.74 42.02
CA THR A 195 12.68 21.20 42.08
C THR A 195 12.23 21.71 43.46
N THR A 196 12.73 22.87 43.88
CA THR A 196 12.35 23.53 45.14
C THR A 196 10.85 23.88 45.24
N ASN A 197 10.10 23.72 44.15
CA ASN A 197 8.70 24.10 44.03
C ASN A 197 7.74 22.95 44.37
N GLY A 198 8.25 21.74 44.68
CA GLY A 198 7.43 20.60 45.13
C GLY A 198 6.42 20.09 44.10
N ASN A 199 6.61 20.40 42.83
CA ASN A 199 5.68 20.10 41.73
C ASN A 199 5.75 18.68 41.17
N GLY A 200 6.54 17.80 41.79
CA GLY A 200 6.83 16.44 41.33
C GLY A 200 7.92 16.33 40.25
N CYS A 201 8.37 17.44 39.66
CA CYS A 201 9.43 17.43 38.64
C CYS A 201 10.82 17.28 39.26
N CYS A 202 11.69 16.57 38.55
CA CYS A 202 13.13 16.59 38.72
C CYS A 202 13.72 17.96 38.34
N ALA A 203 14.88 18.32 38.90
CA ALA A 203 15.63 19.51 38.51
C ALA A 203 16.31 19.39 37.13
N VAL A 204 16.49 18.17 36.63
CA VAL A 204 17.04 17.82 35.31
C VAL A 204 16.24 16.66 34.72
N PRO A 205 16.27 16.42 33.39
CA PRO A 205 15.57 15.30 32.77
C PRO A 205 15.94 13.94 33.38
N VAL A 206 14.94 13.05 33.49
CA VAL A 206 15.16 11.66 33.93
C VAL A 206 15.93 10.90 32.84
N PRO A 207 16.94 10.09 33.18
CA PRO A 207 17.64 9.26 32.20
C PRO A 207 16.68 8.27 31.53
N THR A 208 16.59 8.32 30.20
CA THR A 208 15.74 7.45 29.38
C THR A 208 16.57 6.29 28.80
N THR A 209 15.95 5.14 28.57
CA THR A 209 16.59 3.97 27.92
C THR A 209 16.75 4.16 26.41
N ALA A 210 15.90 5.00 25.81
CA ALA A 210 15.95 5.40 24.41
C ALA A 210 16.38 6.87 24.25
N THR A 211 16.91 7.23 23.08
CA THR A 211 17.19 8.63 22.72
C THR A 211 15.90 9.41 22.51
N ALA A 212 15.97 10.75 22.44
CA ALA A 212 14.83 11.57 22.02
C ALA A 212 14.27 11.11 20.66
N ALA A 213 12.95 11.23 20.48
CA ALA A 213 12.34 11.11 19.15
C ALA A 213 12.93 12.14 18.18
N ALA A 214 13.13 11.72 16.93
CA ALA A 214 13.70 12.58 15.90
C ALA A 214 12.68 13.63 15.44
N GLU A 215 12.67 14.80 16.07
CA GLU A 215 11.72 15.87 15.75
C GLU A 215 11.87 16.38 14.31
N THR A 216 13.12 16.56 13.87
CA THR A 216 13.50 17.10 12.55
C THR A 216 13.87 15.99 11.57
N GLY A 217 13.37 14.78 11.78
CA GLY A 217 13.71 13.63 10.94
C GLY A 217 12.82 12.42 11.13
N CYS A 218 13.37 11.28 10.72
CA CYS A 218 12.74 9.98 10.82
C CYS A 218 13.67 9.04 11.60
N VAL A 219 13.10 7.99 12.18
CA VAL A 219 13.79 6.98 12.98
C VAL A 219 13.96 5.71 12.13
N SER A 220 15.17 5.16 12.05
CA SER A 220 15.42 3.91 11.30
C SER A 220 14.73 2.70 11.90
N GLN A 221 14.40 1.70 11.08
CA GLN A 221 13.77 0.45 11.54
C GLN A 221 14.54 -0.18 12.72
N SER A 222 13.80 -0.69 13.71
CA SER A 222 14.29 -1.25 14.98
C SER A 222 14.97 -0.27 15.94
N VAL A 223 15.09 1.03 15.60
CA VAL A 223 15.60 2.04 16.54
C VAL A 223 14.49 2.53 17.47
N THR A 224 14.82 2.67 18.75
CA THR A 224 13.92 3.13 19.80
C THR A 224 14.06 4.63 20.05
N SER A 225 12.94 5.30 20.35
CA SER A 225 12.88 6.71 20.72
C SER A 225 11.90 6.94 21.87
N GLN A 226 12.27 7.80 22.81
CA GLN A 226 11.40 8.21 23.90
C GLN A 226 10.42 9.30 23.43
N LEU A 227 9.13 9.09 23.69
CA LEU A 227 8.10 10.12 23.56
C LEU A 227 7.99 10.95 24.83
N ALA A 228 7.64 12.23 24.67
CA ALA A 228 7.23 13.11 25.76
C ALA A 228 5.98 13.91 25.40
N ALA A 229 5.34 14.46 26.43
CA ALA A 229 4.21 15.37 26.27
C ALA A 229 4.23 16.46 27.34
N ARG A 230 3.50 17.55 27.06
CA ARG A 230 3.19 18.63 27.99
C ARG A 230 1.72 18.55 28.35
N VAL A 231 1.41 18.56 29.65
CA VAL A 231 0.04 18.48 30.17
C VAL A 231 -0.30 19.78 30.89
N VAL A 232 -1.39 20.41 30.46
CA VAL A 232 -1.80 21.74 30.92
C VAL A 232 -3.19 21.69 31.56
N ALA A 233 -3.28 22.27 32.75
CA ALA A 233 -4.53 22.41 33.49
C ALA A 233 -5.37 23.60 33.00
N GLY A 234 -6.67 23.63 33.32
CA GLY A 234 -7.60 24.68 32.88
C GLY A 234 -7.28 26.12 33.32
N ASN A 235 -6.31 26.31 34.21
CA ASN A 235 -5.77 27.62 34.59
C ASN A 235 -4.49 28.02 33.82
N GLY A 236 -4.08 27.24 32.82
CA GLY A 236 -2.85 27.43 32.04
C GLY A 236 -1.58 26.88 32.70
N ALA A 237 -1.65 26.28 33.88
CA ALA A 237 -0.47 25.73 34.56
C ALA A 237 -0.02 24.42 33.92
N ASN A 238 1.29 24.29 33.65
CA ASN A 238 1.91 23.04 33.24
C ASN A 238 2.01 22.10 34.46
N ILE A 239 1.37 20.93 34.35
CA ILE A 239 1.26 19.91 35.39
C ILE A 239 1.86 18.56 34.95
N SER A 240 2.75 18.55 33.95
CA SER A 240 3.30 17.33 33.32
C SER A 240 3.92 16.32 34.29
N CYS A 241 4.46 16.78 35.43
CA CYS A 241 5.04 15.90 36.46
C CYS A 241 4.05 15.45 37.56
N GLN A 242 2.83 15.97 37.56
CA GLN A 242 1.80 15.66 38.57
C GLN A 242 0.82 14.58 38.12
N VAL A 243 0.71 14.34 36.80
CA VAL A 243 -0.30 13.45 36.21
C VAL A 243 0.12 11.98 36.12
N GLY A 244 1.36 11.64 36.50
CA GLY A 244 1.90 10.29 36.30
C GLY A 244 2.18 9.98 34.82
N HIS A 245 1.95 8.74 34.43
CA HIS A 245 2.25 8.22 33.09
C HIS A 245 1.10 8.44 32.10
N LEU A 246 1.43 8.66 30.81
CA LEU A 246 0.46 8.85 29.73
C LEU A 246 0.28 7.58 28.90
N SER A 247 -0.96 7.21 28.55
CA SER A 247 -1.19 6.09 27.64
C SER A 247 -0.99 6.54 26.20
N TYR A 248 0.12 6.15 25.58
CA TYR A 248 0.41 6.41 24.17
C TYR A 248 -0.18 5.33 23.27
N ALA A 249 -0.74 5.71 22.12
CA ALA A 249 -1.27 4.79 21.11
C ALA A 249 -0.98 5.31 19.70
N PRO A 250 -0.34 4.51 18.82
CA PRO A 250 -0.21 4.83 17.40
C PRO A 250 -1.47 4.40 16.64
N GLN A 251 -1.85 5.15 15.62
CA GLN A 251 -2.94 4.78 14.71
C GLN A 251 -2.55 3.58 13.83
N THR A 252 -1.26 3.46 13.49
CA THR A 252 -0.72 2.43 12.58
C THR A 252 0.42 1.66 13.26
N ALA A 253 0.08 0.60 13.99
CA ALA A 253 1.05 -0.20 14.76
C ALA A 253 2.13 -0.90 13.90
N THR A 254 1.93 -1.02 12.58
CA THR A 254 2.96 -1.54 11.65
C THR A 254 4.08 -0.53 11.38
N VAL A 255 3.85 0.77 11.61
CA VAL A 255 4.86 1.84 11.45
C VAL A 255 5.68 2.02 12.72
N VAL A 256 5.03 1.95 13.89
CA VAL A 256 5.66 2.11 15.20
C VAL A 256 4.90 1.31 16.25
N THR A 257 5.63 0.62 17.13
CA THR A 257 5.07 0.06 18.36
C THR A 257 5.52 0.93 19.53
N ILE A 258 4.58 1.38 20.35
CA ILE A 258 4.91 2.16 21.55
C ILE A 258 4.75 1.21 22.75
N ASP A 259 5.80 1.10 23.55
CA ASP A 259 5.75 0.33 24.78
C ASP A 259 5.01 1.07 25.89
N GLU A 260 4.88 0.40 27.02
CA GLU A 260 4.16 0.88 28.18
C GLU A 260 4.87 2.00 28.97
N ASN A 261 6.11 2.37 28.59
CA ASN A 261 6.90 3.50 29.10
C ASN A 261 6.95 4.68 28.10
N GLY A 262 6.17 4.63 27.02
CA GLY A 262 6.24 5.62 25.94
C GLY A 262 7.49 5.51 25.05
N VAL A 263 8.20 4.38 25.09
CA VAL A 263 9.30 4.09 24.16
C VAL A 263 8.71 3.62 22.84
N ALA A 264 8.79 4.49 21.84
CA ALA A 264 8.42 4.21 20.46
C ALA A 264 9.55 3.43 19.76
N THR A 265 9.28 2.21 19.33
CA THR A 265 10.18 1.42 18.49
C THR A 265 9.72 1.51 17.04
N ALA A 266 10.57 2.05 16.16
CA ALA A 266 10.30 2.16 14.73
C ALA A 266 10.21 0.77 14.06
N GLN A 267 9.18 0.53 13.27
CA GLN A 267 8.88 -0.76 12.66
C GLN A 267 9.06 -0.70 11.12
N GLN A 268 7.97 -0.74 10.34
CA GLN A 268 8.04 -0.56 8.89
C GLN A 268 8.09 0.92 8.52
N PRO A 269 8.69 1.27 7.36
CA PRO A 269 8.63 2.61 6.77
C PRO A 269 7.26 3.26 6.80
N GLY A 270 7.24 4.57 7.03
CA GLY A 270 6.02 5.38 6.96
C GLY A 270 5.85 6.32 8.15
N SER A 271 4.81 7.14 8.09
CA SER A 271 4.37 8.02 9.17
C SER A 271 3.04 7.55 9.74
N THR A 272 2.84 7.78 11.04
CA THR A 272 1.54 7.54 11.68
C THR A 272 1.22 8.61 12.73
N VAL A 273 -0.06 8.78 13.02
CA VAL A 273 -0.54 9.62 14.12
C VAL A 273 -0.27 8.88 15.43
N ILE A 274 0.29 9.58 16.42
CA ILE A 274 0.33 9.18 17.81
C ILE A 274 -0.66 10.04 18.60
N THR A 275 -1.40 9.39 19.49
CA THR A 275 -2.19 10.06 20.54
C THR A 275 -1.65 9.66 21.90
N ALA A 276 -1.71 10.59 22.85
CA ALA A 276 -1.48 10.33 24.27
C ALA A 276 -2.76 10.64 25.06
N ASN A 277 -3.07 9.82 26.06
CA ASN A 277 -4.30 9.96 26.84
C ASN A 277 -4.00 9.91 28.34
N ILE A 278 -4.65 10.78 29.11
CA ILE A 278 -4.55 10.82 30.57
C ILE A 278 -5.84 11.38 31.18
N SER A 279 -6.37 10.76 32.24
CA SER A 279 -7.50 11.29 33.02
C SER A 279 -8.71 11.75 32.17
N ASN A 280 -9.10 10.96 31.17
CA ASN A 280 -10.15 11.26 30.16
C ASN A 280 -9.88 12.46 29.22
N ALA A 281 -8.68 13.04 29.24
CA ALA A 281 -8.20 13.99 28.23
C ALA A 281 -7.28 13.28 27.23
N GLY A 282 -7.57 13.46 25.93
CA GLY A 282 -6.69 13.05 24.83
C GLY A 282 -5.82 14.20 24.35
N SER A 283 -4.70 13.89 23.70
CA SER A 283 -3.80 14.87 23.10
C SER A 283 -4.29 15.38 21.76
N SER A 284 -3.69 16.48 21.31
CA SER A 284 -3.59 16.74 19.87
C SER A 284 -2.92 15.56 19.16
N ALA A 285 -3.22 15.36 17.88
CA ALA A 285 -2.48 14.43 17.03
C ALA A 285 -1.02 14.89 16.93
N GLY A 286 -0.10 14.08 17.44
CA GLY A 286 1.33 14.17 17.10
C GLY A 286 1.65 13.13 16.04
N PHE A 287 2.86 13.17 15.47
CA PHE A 287 3.26 12.23 14.44
C PHE A 287 4.58 11.55 14.76
N PHE A 288 4.74 10.32 14.26
CA PHE A 288 6.00 9.59 14.27
C PHE A 288 6.32 9.14 12.86
N SER A 289 7.59 9.23 12.50
CA SER A 289 8.11 8.90 11.16
C SER A 289 9.19 7.82 11.29
N THR A 290 8.88 6.61 10.81
CA THR A 290 9.89 5.59 10.52
C THR A 290 10.48 5.88 9.14
N CYS A 291 11.80 5.80 9.00
CA CYS A 291 12.47 6.21 7.77
C CYS A 291 12.06 5.39 6.54
N PRO A 292 11.87 6.04 5.39
CA PRO A 292 11.55 5.36 4.14
C PRO A 292 12.80 4.78 3.48
N PRO A 293 12.65 3.76 2.61
CA PRO A 293 13.70 3.40 1.68
C PRO A 293 14.06 4.61 0.80
N ILE A 294 15.36 4.86 0.66
CA ILE A 294 15.93 5.79 -0.35
C ILE A 294 16.44 5.04 -1.58
N SER A 295 16.70 3.73 -1.44
CA SER A 295 17.09 2.87 -2.54
C SER A 295 16.54 1.46 -2.33
N ILE A 296 16.13 0.82 -3.43
CA ILE A 296 15.79 -0.60 -3.51
C ILE A 296 16.61 -1.16 -4.68
N GLN A 297 17.53 -2.08 -4.40
CA GLN A 297 18.34 -2.74 -5.40
C GLN A 297 17.84 -4.17 -5.61
N LEU A 298 17.54 -4.51 -6.88
CA LEU A 298 17.23 -5.87 -7.32
C LEU A 298 18.41 -6.46 -8.08
N THR A 299 18.74 -7.72 -7.80
CA THR A 299 19.73 -8.49 -8.59
C THR A 299 19.31 -9.95 -8.72
N ALA A 300 19.57 -10.55 -9.88
CA ALA A 300 19.48 -11.99 -10.06
C ALA A 300 20.81 -12.66 -9.63
N PRO A 301 20.80 -13.69 -8.76
CA PRO A 301 21.98 -14.51 -8.49
C PRO A 301 22.29 -15.39 -9.71
N VAL A 302 23.36 -15.06 -10.43
CA VAL A 302 23.87 -15.85 -11.56
C VAL A 302 25.21 -16.46 -11.14
N GLY A 303 25.16 -17.69 -10.62
CA GLY A 303 26.30 -18.32 -9.97
C GLY A 303 26.71 -17.58 -8.70
N THR A 304 27.97 -17.12 -8.62
CA THR A 304 28.49 -16.34 -7.49
C THR A 304 28.43 -14.82 -7.69
N THR A 305 27.93 -14.34 -8.83
CA THR A 305 27.90 -12.91 -9.17
C THR A 305 26.47 -12.40 -9.33
N PRO A 306 26.08 -11.31 -8.64
CA PRO A 306 24.82 -10.63 -8.91
C PRO A 306 24.80 -10.03 -10.32
N SER A 307 23.65 -10.11 -11.00
CA SER A 307 23.43 -9.54 -12.34
C SER A 307 22.10 -8.79 -12.43
N ASN A 308 22.06 -7.73 -13.24
CA ASN A 308 20.82 -7.03 -13.60
C ASN A 308 20.15 -7.63 -14.85
N SER A 309 20.70 -8.72 -15.41
CA SER A 309 20.06 -9.48 -16.48
C SER A 309 20.26 -11.00 -16.29
N VAL A 310 19.24 -11.78 -16.62
CA VAL A 310 19.22 -13.24 -16.45
C VAL A 310 18.42 -13.93 -17.56
N ILE A 311 18.88 -15.10 -17.99
CA ILE A 311 18.15 -15.98 -18.92
C ILE A 311 17.52 -17.10 -18.08
N VAL A 312 16.20 -17.25 -18.17
CA VAL A 312 15.43 -18.22 -17.36
C VAL A 312 14.54 -19.04 -18.27
N ASN A 313 14.73 -20.36 -18.30
CA ASN A 313 13.91 -21.25 -19.11
C ASN A 313 12.45 -21.25 -18.64
N PRO A 314 11.46 -21.34 -19.54
CA PRO A 314 10.05 -21.44 -19.15
C PRO A 314 9.77 -22.58 -18.16
N ASN A 315 8.94 -22.30 -17.16
CA ASN A 315 8.55 -23.14 -16.03
C ASN A 315 9.67 -23.36 -14.97
N ASN A 316 10.82 -22.67 -15.07
CA ASN A 316 11.84 -22.67 -14.01
C ASN A 316 11.73 -21.41 -13.14
N VAL A 317 11.85 -21.59 -11.82
CA VAL A 317 11.86 -20.48 -10.85
C VAL A 317 13.27 -19.90 -10.74
N GLN A 318 13.39 -18.58 -10.85
CA GLN A 318 14.61 -17.82 -10.57
C GLN A 318 14.36 -16.87 -9.40
N PRO A 319 15.08 -16.99 -8.26
CA PRO A 319 14.99 -16.00 -7.18
C PRO A 319 15.62 -14.66 -7.58
N ILE A 320 15.16 -13.59 -6.96
CA ILE A 320 15.68 -12.21 -7.07
C ILE A 320 16.09 -11.75 -5.67
N ASN A 321 17.34 -11.32 -5.53
CA ASN A 321 17.84 -10.74 -4.29
C ASN A 321 17.45 -9.26 -4.20
N ILE A 322 17.02 -8.84 -3.02
CA ILE A 322 16.58 -7.47 -2.72
C ILE A 322 17.44 -6.90 -1.61
N VAL A 323 17.92 -5.67 -1.79
CA VAL A 323 18.51 -4.86 -0.72
C VAL A 323 17.81 -3.50 -0.73
N ALA A 324 17.09 -3.18 0.35
CA ALA A 324 16.50 -1.86 0.54
C ALA A 324 17.22 -1.16 1.70
N ILE A 325 17.57 0.11 1.52
CA ILE A 325 18.25 0.92 2.55
C ILE A 325 17.54 2.24 2.79
N ASP A 326 17.56 2.71 4.03
CA ASP A 326 17.12 4.05 4.41
C ASP A 326 18.26 5.08 4.34
N LYS A 327 17.91 6.36 4.59
CA LYS A 327 18.85 7.49 4.56
C LYS A 327 20.02 7.39 5.56
N ASN A 328 19.93 6.51 6.54
CA ASN A 328 20.96 6.26 7.54
C ASN A 328 21.81 5.01 7.20
N ASN A 329 21.61 4.43 6.00
CA ASN A 329 22.19 3.16 5.53
C ASN A 329 21.72 1.92 6.31
N THR A 330 20.55 1.99 6.98
CA THR A 330 19.96 0.82 7.64
C THR A 330 19.32 -0.08 6.59
N ILE A 331 19.66 -1.37 6.59
CA ILE A 331 18.99 -2.36 5.74
C ILE A 331 17.57 -2.57 6.28
N LEU A 332 16.58 -2.31 5.43
CA LEU A 332 15.17 -2.45 5.76
C LEU A 332 14.69 -3.88 5.44
N THR A 333 13.94 -4.47 6.36
CA THR A 333 13.46 -5.86 6.28
C THR A 333 11.95 -5.93 6.51
N GLY A 334 11.31 -6.95 5.93
CA GLY A 334 9.86 -7.14 6.01
C GLY A 334 9.03 -6.15 5.18
N LEU A 335 9.67 -5.41 4.24
CA LEU A 335 8.96 -4.52 3.34
C LEU A 335 7.94 -5.29 2.49
N THR A 336 6.72 -4.76 2.41
CA THR A 336 5.71 -5.25 1.47
C THR A 336 5.94 -4.57 0.11
N LEU A 337 6.72 -5.22 -0.76
CA LEU A 337 7.03 -4.71 -2.10
C LEU A 337 6.06 -5.28 -3.13
N ASN A 338 5.57 -4.43 -4.02
CA ASN A 338 4.85 -4.85 -5.22
C ASN A 338 5.88 -5.16 -6.31
N PHE A 339 5.91 -6.40 -6.82
CA PHE A 339 6.76 -6.75 -7.94
C PHE A 339 5.98 -6.60 -9.25
N GLU A 340 6.61 -5.95 -10.21
CA GLU A 340 6.04 -5.58 -11.50
C GLU A 340 6.75 -6.29 -12.64
N SER A 341 6.06 -6.49 -13.75
CA SER A 341 6.63 -7.02 -14.99
C SER A 341 6.12 -6.23 -16.18
N THR A 342 6.98 -5.98 -17.16
CA THR A 342 6.56 -5.39 -18.45
C THR A 342 5.86 -6.39 -19.38
N THR A 343 5.88 -7.70 -19.08
CA THR A 343 5.09 -8.73 -19.78
C THR A 343 4.52 -9.80 -18.83
N PRO A 344 3.57 -9.45 -17.94
CA PRO A 344 3.06 -10.37 -16.93
C PRO A 344 2.44 -11.65 -17.51
N THR A 345 1.86 -11.60 -18.71
CA THR A 345 1.35 -12.79 -19.46
C THR A 345 2.42 -13.86 -19.71
N THR A 346 3.66 -13.47 -20.00
CA THR A 346 4.75 -14.39 -20.36
C THR A 346 5.72 -14.62 -19.22
N ILE A 347 6.07 -13.54 -18.50
CA ILE A 347 7.02 -13.53 -17.39
C ILE A 347 6.38 -12.78 -16.23
N PRO A 348 5.46 -13.42 -15.49
CA PRO A 348 4.88 -12.81 -14.29
C PRO A 348 5.95 -12.64 -13.20
N ALA A 349 5.89 -11.49 -12.52
CA ALA A 349 6.64 -11.28 -11.30
C ALA A 349 5.91 -11.96 -10.13
N ALA A 350 6.59 -12.78 -9.34
CA ALA A 350 5.97 -13.42 -8.18
C ALA A 350 6.20 -12.59 -6.91
N SER A 351 5.17 -12.53 -6.06
CA SER A 351 5.19 -11.81 -4.77
C SER A 351 6.26 -12.28 -3.78
N ALA A 352 6.84 -13.47 -4.00
CA ALA A 352 7.91 -14.05 -3.20
C ALA A 352 9.31 -13.80 -3.81
N ALA A 353 9.59 -12.56 -4.24
CA ALA A 353 10.90 -12.13 -4.73
C ALA A 353 11.51 -13.08 -5.78
N SER A 354 10.71 -13.50 -6.77
CA SER A 354 11.12 -14.48 -7.77
C SER A 354 10.37 -14.30 -9.07
N VAL A 355 10.91 -14.89 -10.14
CA VAL A 355 10.33 -14.85 -11.49
C VAL A 355 10.22 -16.28 -12.02
N THR A 356 9.10 -16.59 -12.66
CA THR A 356 8.87 -17.91 -13.27
C THR A 356 8.21 -17.71 -14.62
N PRO A 357 8.99 -17.63 -15.72
CA PRO A 357 8.44 -17.48 -17.06
C PRO A 357 7.48 -18.62 -17.39
N ILE A 358 6.28 -18.32 -17.87
CA ILE A 358 5.30 -19.31 -18.31
C ILE A 358 5.47 -19.58 -19.82
N PHE A 359 5.89 -18.56 -20.57
CA PHE A 359 6.15 -18.60 -22.00
C PHE A 359 7.48 -17.92 -22.35
N PRO A 360 8.06 -18.23 -23.53
CA PRO A 360 9.15 -17.44 -24.11
C PRO A 360 8.75 -15.98 -24.35
N GLY A 361 9.74 -15.09 -24.29
CA GLY A 361 9.59 -13.63 -24.35
C GLY A 361 10.67 -12.92 -23.54
N ALA A 362 10.48 -11.63 -23.26
CA ALA A 362 11.34 -10.88 -22.34
C ALA A 362 10.56 -9.83 -21.52
N ALA A 363 11.11 -9.47 -20.36
CA ALA A 363 10.53 -8.52 -19.41
C ALA A 363 11.62 -7.76 -18.66
N ALA A 364 11.30 -6.55 -18.22
CA ALA A 364 11.95 -5.94 -17.06
C ALA A 364 11.09 -6.24 -15.82
N ILE A 365 11.76 -6.55 -14.71
CA ILE A 365 11.16 -6.81 -13.41
C ILE A 365 11.61 -5.74 -12.44
N THR A 366 10.65 -5.05 -11.84
CA THR A 366 10.87 -3.97 -10.86
C THR A 366 10.16 -4.29 -9.55
N ALA A 367 10.57 -3.62 -8.47
CA ALA A 367 9.92 -3.69 -7.18
C ALA A 367 9.60 -2.27 -6.69
N VAL A 368 8.34 -2.06 -6.28
CA VAL A 368 7.82 -0.77 -5.82
C VAL A 368 7.46 -0.87 -4.34
N CYS A 369 7.94 0.08 -3.53
CA CYS A 369 7.40 0.39 -2.21
C CYS A 369 6.56 1.66 -2.35
N GLN A 370 5.25 1.55 -2.14
CA GLN A 370 4.32 2.68 -2.27
C GLN A 370 3.15 2.61 -1.28
N PRO A 371 2.56 3.77 -0.92
CA PRO A 371 1.38 3.80 -0.06
C PRO A 371 0.17 3.11 -0.71
N PRO A 372 -0.77 2.57 0.08
CA PRO A 372 -0.79 2.55 1.55
C PRO A 372 -0.08 1.34 2.18
N THR A 373 0.38 0.36 1.38
CA THR A 373 0.94 -0.91 1.89
C THR A 373 2.40 -0.78 2.36
N CYS A 374 3.18 0.09 1.73
CA CYS A 374 4.57 0.36 2.06
C CYS A 374 4.79 1.88 2.14
N ASN A 375 5.57 2.36 3.10
CA ASN A 375 5.75 3.80 3.34
C ASN A 375 4.44 4.64 3.45
N PRO A 376 3.37 4.18 4.13
CA PRO A 376 2.16 4.99 4.31
C PRO A 376 2.44 6.31 5.03
N ALA A 377 1.61 7.33 4.77
CA ALA A 377 1.55 8.53 5.60
C ALA A 377 0.12 9.06 5.66
N PRO A 378 -0.28 9.75 6.75
CA PRO A 378 -1.44 10.63 6.75
C PRO A 378 -1.38 11.63 5.59
N PHE A 379 -2.52 12.00 5.01
CA PHE A 379 -2.57 12.83 3.80
C PHE A 379 -1.88 14.20 3.96
N ASN A 380 -1.97 14.79 5.16
CA ASN A 380 -1.29 16.04 5.54
C ASN A 380 0.18 15.84 5.96
N GLN A 381 0.75 14.65 5.75
CA GLN A 381 2.14 14.30 6.04
C GLN A 381 2.87 13.66 4.85
N ILE A 382 2.22 13.54 3.69
CA ILE A 382 2.85 13.05 2.46
C ILE A 382 4.03 13.97 2.10
N GLY A 383 5.19 13.37 1.85
CA GLY A 383 6.45 14.05 1.58
C GLY A 383 7.25 14.50 2.81
N LEU A 384 6.68 14.53 4.02
CA LEU A 384 7.46 14.86 5.22
C LEU A 384 8.48 13.73 5.48
N PHE A 385 9.76 14.12 5.53
CA PHE A 385 10.92 13.20 5.66
C PHE A 385 10.98 12.06 4.62
N GLY A 386 10.28 12.21 3.48
CA GLY A 386 10.17 11.19 2.42
C GLY A 386 9.04 10.16 2.63
N ASN A 387 8.22 10.30 3.67
CA ASN A 387 7.13 9.36 3.94
C ASN A 387 5.90 9.63 3.06
N GLY A 388 5.09 8.61 2.77
CA GLY A 388 3.94 8.75 1.87
C GLY A 388 4.31 8.92 0.40
N LYS A 389 5.57 8.69 0.02
CA LYS A 389 6.09 8.78 -1.34
C LYS A 389 6.48 7.41 -1.89
N PRO A 390 6.23 7.11 -3.17
CA PRO A 390 6.61 5.85 -3.77
C PRO A 390 8.12 5.83 -4.12
N ILE A 391 8.70 4.63 -4.11
CA ILE A 391 10.04 4.37 -4.61
C ILE A 391 10.08 3.05 -5.36
N THR A 392 10.72 3.06 -6.54
CA THR A 392 10.89 1.90 -7.42
C THR A 392 12.36 1.52 -7.51
N SER A 393 12.63 0.23 -7.64
CA SER A 393 13.98 -0.31 -7.81
C SER A 393 14.58 -0.08 -9.20
N ASN A 394 15.86 -0.43 -9.36
CA ASN A 394 16.38 -0.75 -10.69
C ASN A 394 15.59 -1.92 -11.33
N PRO A 395 15.48 -1.98 -12.66
CA PRO A 395 14.97 -3.16 -13.35
C PRO A 395 15.98 -4.31 -13.33
N VAL A 396 15.46 -5.54 -13.37
CA VAL A 396 16.18 -6.76 -13.75
C VAL A 396 15.59 -7.30 -15.04
N LEU A 397 16.42 -7.42 -16.09
CA LEU A 397 15.99 -7.89 -17.41
C LEU A 397 15.97 -9.43 -17.46
N VAL A 398 14.79 -10.01 -17.63
CA VAL A 398 14.58 -11.46 -17.72
C VAL A 398 14.29 -11.84 -19.17
N THR A 399 15.06 -12.77 -19.73
CA THR A 399 14.79 -13.37 -21.05
C THR A 399 14.39 -14.83 -20.89
N ALA A 400 13.25 -15.20 -21.47
CA ALA A 400 12.77 -16.57 -21.55
C ALA A 400 12.94 -17.11 -22.98
N PRO A 401 13.87 -18.04 -23.23
CA PRO A 401 14.14 -18.56 -24.57
C PRO A 401 13.09 -19.59 -25.01
N GLY A 402 12.95 -19.76 -26.33
CA GLY A 402 12.06 -20.73 -26.97
C GLY A 402 11.10 -20.06 -27.95
N THR A 403 10.06 -20.80 -28.36
CA THR A 403 8.95 -20.31 -29.18
C THR A 403 7.61 -20.71 -28.56
N ASN A 404 6.53 -20.02 -28.91
CA ASN A 404 5.18 -20.38 -28.49
C ASN A 404 4.22 -20.49 -29.67
N SER A 405 3.09 -21.17 -29.44
CA SER A 405 1.94 -21.07 -30.33
C SER A 405 1.09 -19.88 -29.89
N THR A 406 0.22 -19.41 -30.77
CA THR A 406 -0.70 -18.29 -30.48
C THR A 406 -2.15 -18.72 -30.73
N ASN A 407 -3.07 -18.21 -29.93
CA ASN A 407 -4.48 -18.06 -30.33
C ASN A 407 -4.71 -16.57 -30.65
N LEU A 408 -5.16 -16.26 -31.86
CA LEU A 408 -5.41 -14.89 -32.31
C LEU A 408 -6.93 -14.65 -32.43
N TYR A 409 -7.42 -13.51 -31.95
CA TYR A 409 -8.82 -13.12 -32.06
C TYR A 409 -8.92 -11.90 -32.98
N ILE A 410 -9.67 -12.04 -34.06
CA ILE A 410 -9.73 -11.09 -35.17
C ILE A 410 -11.16 -10.53 -35.26
N ALA A 411 -11.30 -9.21 -35.19
CA ALA A 411 -12.58 -8.51 -35.34
C ALA A 411 -12.40 -7.23 -36.18
N SER A 412 -13.52 -6.56 -36.47
CA SER A 412 -13.52 -5.28 -37.18
C SER A 412 -14.59 -4.35 -36.61
N THR A 413 -14.29 -3.06 -36.50
CA THR A 413 -15.27 -2.05 -36.07
C THR A 413 -16.46 -1.90 -37.02
N ASN A 414 -16.37 -2.48 -38.20
CA ASN A 414 -17.45 -2.48 -39.20
C ASN A 414 -18.17 -3.85 -39.29
N SER A 415 -17.81 -4.87 -38.50
CA SER A 415 -18.37 -6.22 -38.60
C SER A 415 -19.07 -6.69 -37.33
N PHE A 416 -20.10 -7.52 -37.48
CA PHE A 416 -20.78 -8.22 -36.39
C PHE A 416 -20.11 -9.56 -36.04
N TYR A 417 -18.84 -9.76 -36.37
CA TYR A 417 -18.17 -11.05 -36.21
C TYR A 417 -16.78 -10.93 -35.58
N LEU A 418 -16.47 -11.92 -34.73
CA LEU A 418 -15.15 -12.21 -34.20
C LEU A 418 -14.71 -13.59 -34.69
N VAL A 419 -13.48 -13.71 -35.18
CA VAL A 419 -12.91 -14.96 -35.70
C VAL A 419 -11.72 -15.37 -34.83
N PRO A 420 -11.82 -16.46 -34.05
CA PRO A 420 -10.68 -17.04 -33.35
C PRO A 420 -9.85 -17.88 -34.33
N VAL A 421 -8.54 -17.79 -34.23
CA VAL A 421 -7.58 -18.60 -34.98
C VAL A 421 -6.66 -19.31 -33.99
N ASP A 422 -6.73 -20.64 -33.99
CA ASP A 422 -5.84 -21.51 -33.24
C ASP A 422 -4.76 -22.02 -34.19
N PHE A 423 -3.52 -21.53 -34.05
CA PHE A 423 -2.41 -21.92 -34.92
C PHE A 423 -1.92 -23.37 -34.74
N THR A 424 -2.50 -24.14 -33.80
CA THR A 424 -2.32 -25.60 -33.72
C THR A 424 -3.29 -26.38 -34.60
N GLN A 425 -4.29 -25.71 -35.20
CA GLN A 425 -5.30 -26.33 -36.06
C GLN A 425 -5.12 -25.94 -37.53
N PRO A 426 -5.36 -26.86 -38.49
CA PRO A 426 -5.16 -26.58 -39.92
C PRO A 426 -6.28 -25.76 -40.56
N GLN A 427 -7.29 -25.34 -39.80
CA GLN A 427 -8.47 -24.59 -40.28
C GLN A 427 -8.71 -23.38 -39.36
N LEU A 428 -9.24 -22.30 -39.94
CA LEU A 428 -9.67 -21.14 -39.17
C LEU A 428 -10.89 -21.49 -38.30
N GLY A 429 -11.00 -20.86 -37.14
CA GLY A 429 -12.20 -20.99 -36.30
C GLY A 429 -13.44 -20.45 -37.00
N SER A 430 -14.61 -20.98 -36.63
CA SER A 430 -15.88 -20.48 -37.14
C SER A 430 -16.14 -19.06 -36.63
N PRO A 431 -16.58 -18.10 -37.48
CA PRO A 431 -16.93 -16.75 -37.03
C PRO A 431 -18.05 -16.77 -35.97
N ILE A 432 -17.80 -16.15 -34.82
CA ILE A 432 -18.80 -15.93 -33.77
C ILE A 432 -19.51 -14.63 -34.05
N ARG A 433 -20.85 -14.67 -34.14
CA ARG A 433 -21.68 -13.48 -34.32
C ARG A 433 -21.81 -12.71 -32.99
N LEU A 434 -21.46 -11.43 -33.03
CA LEU A 434 -21.62 -10.47 -31.94
C LEU A 434 -23.03 -9.84 -31.98
N PRO A 435 -23.60 -9.42 -30.83
CA PRO A 435 -24.83 -8.62 -30.76
C PRO A 435 -24.71 -7.31 -31.53
N TYR A 436 -23.58 -6.61 -31.36
CA TYR A 436 -23.29 -5.30 -31.95
C TYR A 436 -21.91 -5.28 -32.62
N GLN A 437 -21.68 -4.29 -33.47
CA GLN A 437 -20.33 -3.99 -33.99
C GLN A 437 -19.46 -3.47 -32.83
N PRO A 438 -18.28 -4.06 -32.56
CA PRO A 438 -17.40 -3.62 -31.50
C PRO A 438 -16.67 -2.33 -31.90
N ASN A 439 -16.57 -1.34 -31.02
CA ASN A 439 -15.78 -0.12 -31.28
C ASN A 439 -14.34 -0.21 -30.74
N SER A 440 -14.05 -1.24 -29.96
CA SER A 440 -12.82 -1.45 -29.19
C SER A 440 -12.69 -2.93 -28.83
N MET A 441 -11.47 -3.39 -28.58
CA MET A 441 -11.20 -4.76 -28.14
C MET A 441 -9.91 -4.81 -27.31
N VAL A 442 -9.99 -5.36 -26.10
CA VAL A 442 -8.83 -5.63 -25.23
C VAL A 442 -8.91 -7.07 -24.73
N ILE A 443 -7.78 -7.65 -24.31
CA ILE A 443 -7.71 -8.97 -23.68
C ILE A 443 -7.11 -8.82 -22.28
N SER A 444 -7.59 -9.61 -21.30
CA SER A 444 -6.96 -9.68 -19.98
C SER A 444 -5.55 -10.30 -20.06
N ASP A 445 -4.66 -9.93 -19.15
CA ASP A 445 -3.25 -10.36 -19.17
C ASP A 445 -3.06 -11.87 -18.97
N ASP A 446 -3.99 -12.56 -18.31
CA ASP A 446 -4.05 -14.03 -18.23
C ASP A 446 -4.54 -14.69 -19.55
N GLY A 447 -4.96 -13.86 -20.51
CA GLY A 447 -5.57 -14.26 -21.76
C GLY A 447 -6.91 -14.98 -21.60
N SER A 448 -7.58 -14.97 -20.44
CA SER A 448 -8.84 -15.70 -20.25
C SER A 448 -10.02 -15.05 -20.97
N THR A 449 -10.04 -13.72 -21.05
CA THR A 449 -11.23 -12.95 -21.42
C THR A 449 -10.89 -11.84 -22.41
N VAL A 450 -11.67 -11.74 -23.49
CA VAL A 450 -11.64 -10.62 -24.43
C VAL A 450 -12.85 -9.72 -24.14
N TYR A 451 -12.60 -8.44 -23.91
CA TYR A 451 -13.60 -7.41 -23.66
C TYR A 451 -13.74 -6.52 -24.89
N MET A 452 -14.96 -6.28 -25.34
CA MET A 452 -15.26 -5.44 -26.50
C MET A 452 -16.32 -4.40 -26.13
N GLY A 453 -16.01 -3.12 -26.35
CA GLY A 453 -17.00 -2.06 -26.21
C GLY A 453 -17.89 -1.96 -27.44
N SER A 454 -19.06 -1.37 -27.29
CA SER A 454 -19.95 -0.96 -28.39
C SER A 454 -20.76 0.26 -27.96
N SER A 455 -21.46 0.91 -28.89
CA SER A 455 -22.35 2.04 -28.58
C SER A 455 -23.58 1.67 -27.72
N PHE A 456 -23.78 0.39 -27.39
CA PHE A 456 -24.98 -0.12 -26.70
C PHE A 456 -24.68 -0.94 -25.44
N GLU A 457 -23.54 -1.64 -25.39
CA GLU A 457 -23.15 -2.51 -24.27
C GLU A 457 -21.65 -2.84 -24.27
N LEU A 458 -21.17 -3.34 -23.12
CA LEU A 458 -19.95 -4.13 -23.01
C LEU A 458 -20.24 -5.59 -23.38
N MET A 459 -19.48 -6.15 -24.32
CA MET A 459 -19.52 -7.56 -24.71
C MET A 459 -18.30 -8.30 -24.14
N THR A 460 -18.51 -9.41 -23.44
CA THR A 460 -17.45 -10.21 -22.82
C THR A 460 -17.36 -11.59 -23.46
N PHE A 461 -16.19 -11.94 -24.01
CA PHE A 461 -15.93 -13.19 -24.72
C PHE A 461 -14.92 -14.06 -23.96
N ALA A 462 -15.30 -15.30 -23.65
CA ALA A 462 -14.45 -16.26 -22.93
C ALA A 462 -13.60 -17.07 -23.91
N THR A 463 -12.28 -16.94 -23.81
CA THR A 463 -11.31 -17.62 -24.71
C THR A 463 -11.25 -19.13 -24.52
N ALA A 464 -11.67 -19.64 -23.35
CA ALA A 464 -11.67 -21.07 -23.06
C ALA A 464 -12.81 -21.82 -23.78
N THR A 465 -13.94 -21.15 -24.00
CA THR A 465 -15.13 -21.72 -24.67
C THR A 465 -15.35 -21.18 -26.08
N ASN A 466 -14.58 -20.17 -26.50
CA ASN A 466 -14.76 -19.41 -27.74
C ASN A 466 -16.19 -18.91 -27.92
N SER A 467 -16.77 -18.32 -26.87
CA SER A 467 -18.15 -17.85 -26.85
C SER A 467 -18.31 -16.56 -26.04
N LEU A 468 -19.37 -15.80 -26.33
CA LEU A 468 -19.81 -14.72 -25.46
C LEU A 468 -20.28 -15.29 -24.12
N SER A 469 -19.80 -14.68 -23.05
CA SER A 469 -20.04 -15.07 -21.66
C SER A 469 -20.89 -14.08 -20.89
N ALA A 470 -20.82 -12.79 -21.22
CA ALA A 470 -21.67 -11.73 -20.68
C ALA A 470 -21.92 -10.61 -21.69
N GLN A 471 -23.00 -9.86 -21.47
CA GLN A 471 -23.41 -8.64 -22.16
C GLN A 471 -23.91 -7.68 -21.07
N ASP A 472 -23.43 -6.44 -21.03
CA ASP A 472 -23.82 -5.44 -20.04
C ASP A 472 -24.17 -4.09 -20.69
N THR A 473 -25.47 -3.80 -20.76
CA THR A 473 -26.04 -2.56 -21.32
C THR A 473 -25.91 -1.34 -20.39
N THR A 474 -25.44 -1.51 -19.15
CA THR A 474 -25.26 -0.40 -18.20
C THR A 474 -24.02 0.44 -18.54
N VAL A 475 -23.00 -0.18 -19.15
CA VAL A 475 -21.72 0.42 -19.52
C VAL A 475 -21.43 0.34 -21.03
N PRO A 476 -22.21 1.03 -21.89
CA PRO A 476 -21.84 1.23 -23.29
C PRO A 476 -20.64 2.18 -23.40
N GLY A 477 -20.01 2.18 -24.57
CA GLY A 477 -18.83 3.00 -24.87
C GLY A 477 -17.69 2.18 -25.42
N SER A 478 -16.48 2.74 -25.38
CA SER A 478 -15.25 2.04 -25.76
C SER A 478 -14.50 1.55 -24.53
N VAL A 479 -14.00 0.32 -24.58
CA VAL A 479 -13.06 -0.21 -23.58
C VAL A 479 -11.68 0.29 -23.95
N LEU A 480 -11.06 1.08 -23.06
CA LEU A 480 -9.74 1.68 -23.30
C LEU A 480 -8.60 0.81 -22.77
N ALA A 481 -8.79 0.18 -21.61
CA ALA A 481 -7.80 -0.67 -20.97
C ALA A 481 -8.44 -1.66 -19.98
N ILE A 482 -7.70 -2.71 -19.65
CA ILE A 482 -7.91 -3.62 -18.51
C ILE A 482 -6.70 -3.50 -17.59
N SER A 483 -6.89 -3.66 -16.29
CA SER A 483 -5.80 -3.74 -15.31
C SER A 483 -5.03 -5.06 -15.46
N PRO A 484 -3.70 -5.09 -15.21
CA PRO A 484 -2.90 -6.31 -15.25
C PRO A 484 -3.40 -7.46 -14.37
N ASP A 485 -4.07 -7.16 -13.26
CA ASP A 485 -4.72 -8.16 -12.39
C ASP A 485 -6.06 -8.70 -12.93
N GLY A 486 -6.56 -8.13 -14.03
CA GLY A 486 -7.82 -8.50 -14.68
C GLY A 486 -9.09 -8.02 -13.99
N THR A 487 -9.01 -7.19 -12.94
CA THR A 487 -10.17 -6.87 -12.07
C THR A 487 -10.97 -5.64 -12.50
N THR A 488 -10.36 -4.70 -13.22
CA THR A 488 -10.89 -3.34 -13.44
C THR A 488 -10.68 -2.89 -14.89
N LEU A 489 -11.78 -2.64 -15.61
CA LEU A 489 -11.80 -2.04 -16.95
C LEU A 489 -11.91 -0.51 -16.87
N VAL A 490 -11.25 0.18 -17.81
CA VAL A 490 -11.55 1.57 -18.16
C VAL A 490 -12.51 1.59 -19.34
N ILE A 491 -13.69 2.16 -19.16
CA ILE A 491 -14.71 2.30 -20.22
C ILE A 491 -15.05 3.78 -20.40
N THR A 492 -15.03 4.28 -21.64
CA THR A 492 -15.38 5.67 -21.98
C THR A 492 -16.70 5.71 -22.73
N ASP A 493 -17.69 6.40 -22.18
CA ASP A 493 -19.00 6.64 -22.78
C ASP A 493 -19.05 8.05 -23.38
N PRO A 494 -18.82 8.21 -24.70
CA PRO A 494 -18.80 9.53 -25.33
C PRO A 494 -20.16 10.22 -25.34
N ILE A 495 -21.27 9.46 -25.26
CA ILE A 495 -22.64 10.00 -25.31
C ILE A 495 -23.03 10.60 -23.96
N ARG A 496 -22.75 9.89 -22.86
CA ARG A 496 -23.00 10.40 -21.50
C ARG A 496 -21.85 11.24 -20.94
N GLN A 497 -20.70 11.24 -21.61
CA GLN A 497 -19.46 11.91 -21.19
C GLN A 497 -19.00 11.46 -19.81
N PHE A 498 -18.89 10.14 -19.63
CA PHE A 498 -18.29 9.53 -18.45
C PHE A 498 -17.14 8.59 -18.80
N VAL A 499 -16.14 8.55 -17.94
CA VAL A 499 -15.17 7.46 -17.84
C VAL A 499 -15.51 6.63 -16.60
N TYR A 500 -15.71 5.34 -16.78
CA TYR A 500 -16.01 4.37 -15.71
C TYR A 500 -14.77 3.54 -15.40
N LEU A 501 -14.53 3.29 -14.10
CA LEU A 501 -13.79 2.12 -13.65
C LEU A 501 -14.81 1.05 -13.28
N TYR A 502 -14.75 -0.08 -13.98
CA TYR A 502 -15.78 -1.12 -13.93
C TYR A 502 -15.19 -2.49 -13.60
N THR A 503 -15.83 -3.22 -12.69
CA THR A 503 -15.44 -4.58 -12.28
C THR A 503 -16.26 -5.62 -13.05
N PRO A 504 -15.64 -6.40 -13.98
CA PRO A 504 -16.37 -7.36 -14.80
C PRO A 504 -16.87 -8.58 -14.03
N SER A 505 -16.21 -8.96 -12.95
CA SER A 505 -16.52 -10.19 -12.19
C SER A 505 -17.86 -10.13 -11.44
N ASN A 506 -18.40 -8.93 -11.19
CA ASN A 506 -19.68 -8.71 -10.53
C ASN A 506 -20.62 -7.73 -11.27
N GLY A 507 -20.20 -7.15 -12.40
CA GLY A 507 -20.99 -6.24 -13.21
C GLY A 507 -21.25 -4.88 -12.54
N THR A 508 -20.23 -4.25 -11.95
CA THR A 508 -20.41 -3.00 -11.20
C THR A 508 -19.44 -1.89 -11.63
N ILE A 509 -19.94 -0.65 -11.68
CA ILE A 509 -19.10 0.55 -11.76
C ILE A 509 -18.54 0.80 -10.35
N GLN A 510 -17.22 0.69 -10.17
CA GLN A 510 -16.53 1.03 -8.93
C GLN A 510 -16.61 2.54 -8.65
N THR A 511 -16.32 3.32 -9.69
CA THR A 511 -16.28 4.79 -9.63
C THR A 511 -16.32 5.35 -11.06
N GLN A 512 -16.69 6.63 -11.19
CA GLN A 512 -16.80 7.30 -12.49
C GLN A 512 -16.34 8.76 -12.42
N TYR A 513 -15.91 9.30 -13.56
CA TYR A 513 -15.49 10.70 -13.71
C TYR A 513 -16.09 11.32 -14.96
N GLY A 514 -16.41 12.62 -14.92
CA GLY A 514 -16.98 13.34 -16.06
C GLY A 514 -15.92 13.70 -17.11
N GLY A 515 -16.16 13.30 -18.36
CA GLY A 515 -15.25 13.50 -19.49
C GLY A 515 -15.31 12.34 -20.48
N VAL A 516 -14.62 12.48 -21.62
CA VAL A 516 -14.51 11.42 -22.62
C VAL A 516 -13.04 11.04 -22.73
N GLY A 517 -12.69 9.86 -22.23
CA GLY A 517 -11.36 9.29 -22.40
C GLY A 517 -11.10 8.91 -23.86
N THR A 518 -9.87 9.07 -24.34
CA THR A 518 -9.41 8.62 -25.67
C THR A 518 -8.53 7.39 -25.56
N HIS A 519 -7.62 7.37 -24.59
CA HIS A 519 -6.66 6.30 -24.34
C HIS A 519 -6.47 6.14 -22.83
N ALA A 520 -6.11 4.92 -22.40
CA ALA A 520 -5.81 4.64 -21.01
C ALA A 520 -4.70 3.60 -20.91
N VAL A 521 -3.89 3.69 -19.85
CA VAL A 521 -2.88 2.67 -19.51
C VAL A 521 -2.75 2.55 -18.00
N PHE A 522 -2.75 1.31 -17.51
CA PHE A 522 -2.48 0.99 -16.11
C PHE A 522 -0.98 0.90 -15.85
N SER A 523 -0.58 1.25 -14.63
CA SER A 523 0.70 0.81 -14.05
C SER A 523 0.71 -0.72 -13.89
N PRO A 524 1.87 -1.38 -14.00
CA PRO A 524 1.95 -2.85 -14.03
C PRO A 524 1.42 -3.55 -12.77
N ASP A 525 1.36 -2.83 -11.65
CA ASP A 525 0.82 -3.27 -10.36
C ASP A 525 -0.72 -3.19 -10.23
N SER A 526 -1.41 -2.68 -11.27
CA SER A 526 -2.86 -2.39 -11.30
C SER A 526 -3.36 -1.28 -10.35
N THR A 527 -2.50 -0.54 -9.64
CA THR A 527 -2.96 0.43 -8.62
C THR A 527 -3.32 1.79 -9.20
N THR A 528 -2.67 2.19 -10.30
CA THR A 528 -2.81 3.52 -10.91
C THR A 528 -3.10 3.43 -12.40
N VAL A 529 -3.99 4.27 -12.92
CA VAL A 529 -4.33 4.35 -14.34
C VAL A 529 -4.30 5.78 -14.83
N TYR A 530 -3.65 6.01 -15.97
CA TYR A 530 -3.51 7.30 -16.63
C TYR A 530 -4.39 7.31 -17.88
N ILE A 531 -5.18 8.37 -18.05
CA ILE A 531 -6.22 8.48 -19.08
C ILE A 531 -6.10 9.86 -19.74
N THR A 532 -5.93 9.88 -21.06
CA THR A 532 -6.02 11.12 -21.86
C THR A 532 -7.48 11.41 -22.18
N LEU A 533 -7.88 12.69 -22.14
CA LEU A 533 -9.26 13.09 -22.46
C LEU A 533 -9.36 13.79 -23.81
N GLY A 534 -10.59 13.89 -24.32
CA GLY A 534 -10.91 14.60 -25.55
C GLY A 534 -12.29 15.25 -25.53
N ASN A 535 -12.50 16.16 -26.48
CA ASN A 535 -13.76 16.83 -26.72
C ASN A 535 -14.59 15.99 -27.70
N TYR A 536 -15.78 15.55 -27.29
CA TYR A 536 -16.69 14.79 -28.15
C TYR A 536 -17.64 15.72 -28.92
N ASP A 537 -17.66 15.58 -30.25
CA ASP A 537 -18.63 16.23 -31.14
C ASP A 537 -19.77 15.26 -31.48
N ALA A 538 -20.93 15.49 -30.88
CA ALA A 538 -22.13 14.68 -31.10
C ALA A 538 -22.71 14.77 -32.53
N SER A 539 -22.28 15.74 -33.34
CA SER A 539 -22.74 15.89 -34.73
C SER A 539 -21.97 15.02 -35.72
N THR A 540 -20.69 14.74 -35.42
CA THR A 540 -19.81 13.88 -36.25
C THR A 540 -19.54 12.52 -35.61
N GLY A 541 -19.80 12.36 -34.31
CA GLY A 541 -19.44 11.17 -33.53
C GLY A 541 -17.95 11.07 -33.21
N VAL A 542 -17.17 12.14 -33.43
CA VAL A 542 -15.70 12.14 -33.29
C VAL A 542 -15.29 12.73 -31.94
N THR A 543 -14.34 12.08 -31.27
CA THR A 543 -13.63 12.64 -30.11
C THR A 543 -12.28 13.18 -30.55
N THR A 544 -12.02 14.47 -30.34
CA THR A 544 -10.71 15.10 -30.60
C THR A 544 -9.92 15.24 -29.30
N PRO A 545 -8.67 14.73 -29.20
CA PRO A 545 -7.87 14.83 -27.98
C PRO A 545 -7.68 16.28 -27.50
N ASN A 546 -7.74 16.49 -26.19
CA ASN A 546 -7.59 17.80 -25.55
C ASN A 546 -6.40 17.80 -24.57
N ASN A 547 -6.22 18.86 -23.79
CA ASN A 547 -5.09 19.02 -22.88
C ASN A 547 -5.32 18.46 -21.46
N GLN A 548 -6.43 17.75 -21.22
CA GLN A 548 -6.79 17.25 -19.89
C GLN A 548 -6.29 15.82 -19.71
N LEU A 549 -5.66 15.58 -18.56
CA LEU A 549 -5.25 14.27 -18.09
C LEU A 549 -6.08 13.90 -16.86
N LEU A 550 -6.52 12.66 -16.82
CA LEU A 550 -7.25 12.08 -15.71
C LEU A 550 -6.44 10.88 -15.19
N VAL A 551 -6.16 10.87 -13.89
CA VAL A 551 -5.46 9.78 -13.22
C VAL A 551 -6.35 9.25 -12.12
N HIS A 552 -6.43 7.93 -11.96
CA HIS A 552 -6.99 7.31 -10.77
C HIS A 552 -5.94 6.44 -10.12
N SER A 553 -5.81 6.53 -8.80
CA SER A 553 -5.04 5.56 -8.01
C SER A 553 -5.85 5.06 -6.83
N THR A 554 -5.64 3.81 -6.44
CA THR A 554 -6.22 3.24 -5.20
C THR A 554 -5.82 4.01 -3.93
N PHE A 555 -4.75 4.81 -3.97
CA PHE A 555 -4.31 5.65 -2.84
C PHE A 555 -4.93 7.05 -2.84
N THR A 556 -4.98 7.73 -4.00
CA THR A 556 -5.41 9.15 -4.09
C THR A 556 -6.83 9.34 -4.63
N GLY A 557 -7.47 8.29 -5.15
CA GLY A 557 -8.69 8.40 -5.94
C GLY A 557 -8.46 9.12 -7.27
N TRP A 558 -9.53 9.72 -7.82
CA TRP A 558 -9.48 10.53 -9.04
C TRP A 558 -8.72 11.85 -8.83
N TYR A 559 -7.81 12.14 -9.75
CA TYR A 559 -7.09 13.40 -9.87
C TYR A 559 -7.07 13.85 -11.32
N GLN A 560 -7.59 15.05 -11.59
CA GLN A 560 -7.53 15.67 -12.91
C GLN A 560 -6.45 16.75 -12.95
N THR A 561 -5.65 16.75 -14.01
CA THR A 561 -4.66 17.80 -14.30
C THR A 561 -4.74 18.24 -15.76
N GLN A 562 -3.94 19.23 -16.14
CA GLN A 562 -3.82 19.73 -17.50
C GLN A 562 -2.36 19.72 -17.95
N THR A 563 -2.16 19.38 -19.22
CA THR A 563 -0.86 19.45 -19.88
C THR A 563 -0.62 20.86 -20.42
N THR A 564 0.48 21.45 -19.99
CA THR A 564 0.98 22.77 -20.39
C THR A 564 2.46 22.69 -20.67
N LEU A 565 2.99 23.54 -21.54
CA LEU A 565 4.45 23.62 -21.72
C LEU A 565 5.13 24.12 -20.42
N PRO A 566 6.32 23.61 -20.05
CA PRO A 566 7.08 24.07 -18.90
C PRO A 566 7.26 25.59 -18.93
N ASN A 567 7.02 26.21 -17.77
CA ASN A 567 7.11 27.67 -17.61
C ASN A 567 6.14 28.48 -18.50
N SER A 568 5.04 27.86 -18.94
CA SER A 568 3.99 28.47 -19.77
C SER A 568 2.60 28.05 -19.31
N THR A 569 1.60 28.92 -19.54
CA THR A 569 0.18 28.58 -19.38
C THR A 569 -0.45 28.02 -20.66
N THR A 570 0.31 27.88 -21.75
CA THR A 570 -0.21 27.38 -23.03
C THR A 570 -0.60 25.90 -22.93
N PRO A 571 -1.88 25.54 -23.14
CA PRO A 571 -2.34 24.15 -23.22
C PRO A 571 -1.65 23.37 -24.33
N VAL A 572 -1.36 22.09 -24.07
CA VAL A 572 -0.89 21.12 -25.08
C VAL A 572 -1.82 19.92 -25.08
N ASN A 573 -2.38 19.57 -26.24
CA ASN A 573 -3.24 18.40 -26.36
C ASN A 573 -2.43 17.11 -26.19
N THR A 574 -2.96 16.15 -25.43
CA THR A 574 -2.35 14.83 -25.24
C THR A 574 -3.12 13.77 -26.01
N THR A 575 -2.44 13.06 -26.92
CA THR A 575 -3.07 12.20 -27.94
C THR A 575 -2.99 10.70 -27.68
N ASP A 576 -2.07 10.27 -26.82
CA ASP A 576 -1.80 8.87 -26.46
C ASP A 576 -1.00 8.82 -25.15
N VAL A 577 -0.90 7.66 -24.50
CA VAL A 577 -0.21 7.49 -23.21
C VAL A 577 0.57 6.17 -23.12
N ALA A 578 1.77 6.20 -22.54
CA ALA A 578 2.59 5.02 -22.26
C ALA A 578 3.24 5.09 -20.87
N ILE A 579 3.53 3.95 -20.23
CA ILE A 579 4.14 3.89 -18.90
C ILE A 579 5.66 3.75 -19.02
N GLY A 580 6.41 4.45 -18.15
CA GLY A 580 7.85 4.29 -18.05
C GLY A 580 8.29 2.91 -17.57
N VAL A 581 9.54 2.56 -17.86
CA VAL A 581 10.20 1.39 -17.27
C VAL A 581 11.53 1.88 -16.70
N PRO A 582 11.76 1.85 -15.36
CA PRO A 582 10.79 1.50 -14.31
C PRO A 582 9.54 2.40 -14.31
N SER A 583 8.43 1.92 -13.74
CA SER A 583 7.11 2.58 -13.77
C SER A 583 6.97 3.75 -12.79
N VAL A 584 7.93 4.68 -12.87
CA VAL A 584 8.00 5.92 -12.08
C VAL A 584 7.16 7.07 -12.65
N GLY A 585 6.40 6.83 -13.71
CA GLY A 585 5.56 7.84 -14.36
C GLY A 585 5.01 7.41 -15.71
N ALA A 586 4.29 8.34 -16.33
CA ALA A 586 3.64 8.18 -17.63
C ALA A 586 4.14 9.23 -18.63
N PHE A 587 4.26 8.81 -19.88
CA PHE A 587 4.64 9.59 -21.06
C PHE A 587 3.37 9.85 -21.87
N PHE A 588 3.29 11.00 -22.53
CA PHE A 588 2.12 11.43 -23.29
C PHE A 588 2.52 11.94 -24.68
N GLY A 589 1.90 11.40 -25.72
CA GLY A 589 1.95 11.95 -27.07
C GLY A 589 1.19 13.27 -27.13
N GLY A 590 1.51 14.14 -28.07
CA GLY A 590 0.93 15.47 -28.19
C GLY A 590 1.76 16.42 -29.05
N SER A 591 1.35 17.70 -29.10
CA SER A 591 2.12 18.78 -29.75
C SER A 591 3.33 19.16 -28.89
N ASN A 592 4.37 18.31 -28.99
CA ASN A 592 5.44 17.99 -28.03
C ASN A 592 5.09 16.80 -27.14
N THR A 593 6.05 15.88 -27.01
CA THR A 593 5.97 14.72 -26.12
C THR A 593 6.26 15.17 -24.68
N THR A 594 5.40 14.80 -23.73
CA THR A 594 5.47 15.25 -22.32
C THR A 594 5.46 14.05 -21.36
N ALA A 595 5.74 14.28 -20.07
CA ALA A 595 5.60 13.24 -19.06
C ALA A 595 5.17 13.76 -17.68
N ARG A 596 4.56 12.86 -16.90
CA ARG A 596 4.13 13.03 -15.51
C ARG A 596 4.82 12.02 -14.62
N SER A 597 5.32 12.45 -13.48
CA SER A 597 5.89 11.54 -12.47
C SER A 597 4.79 10.95 -11.58
N TYR A 598 4.98 9.73 -11.07
CA TYR A 598 4.20 9.17 -9.97
C TYR A 598 4.45 9.84 -8.61
N CYS A 599 5.52 10.64 -8.50
CA CYS A 599 6.01 11.21 -7.26
C CYS A 599 5.27 12.51 -6.93
N PRO A 600 4.54 12.62 -5.80
CA PRO A 600 3.89 13.87 -5.43
C PRO A 600 4.92 14.94 -5.05
N VAL A 601 4.66 16.19 -5.44
CA VAL A 601 5.38 17.36 -4.93
C VAL A 601 4.66 17.85 -3.69
N ALA A 602 5.36 17.79 -2.55
CA ALA A 602 4.86 18.28 -1.27
C ALA A 602 5.45 19.66 -0.94
N THR A 603 4.63 20.53 -0.34
CA THR A 603 5.05 21.78 0.27
C THR A 603 4.89 21.67 1.77
N ILE A 604 6.00 21.70 2.52
CA ILE A 604 6.01 21.61 3.98
C ILE A 604 5.77 23.00 4.59
N VAL A 605 4.77 23.08 5.48
CA VAL A 605 4.41 24.28 6.23
C VAL A 605 5.09 24.27 7.60
N GLY A 606 5.73 25.40 7.95
CA GLY A 606 6.51 25.55 9.19
C GLY A 606 7.91 24.98 9.04
N LEU A 607 8.90 25.85 8.83
CA LEU A 607 10.32 25.49 8.66
C LEU A 607 11.16 26.01 9.85
N PRO A 608 12.19 25.26 10.31
CA PRO A 608 12.62 23.94 9.82
C PRO A 608 11.56 22.86 10.04
N ALA A 609 11.52 21.88 9.14
CA ALA A 609 10.50 20.83 9.16
C ALA A 609 10.59 20.00 10.44
N THR A 610 9.45 19.80 11.10
CA THR A 610 9.30 18.95 12.29
C THR A 610 8.23 17.90 12.07
N THR A 611 8.09 16.92 12.97
CA THR A 611 6.97 15.95 12.98
C THR A 611 5.60 16.62 13.02
N ASP A 612 5.48 17.84 13.55
CA ASP A 612 4.21 18.58 13.62
C ASP A 612 3.97 19.50 12.40
N SER A 613 4.95 19.62 11.50
CA SER A 613 4.75 20.28 10.20
C SER A 613 3.68 19.56 9.39
N THR A 614 2.94 20.30 8.57
CA THR A 614 1.92 19.73 7.66
C THR A 614 2.30 19.95 6.21
N THR A 615 1.82 19.09 5.31
CA THR A 615 2.09 19.19 3.87
C THR A 615 0.84 19.45 3.04
N THR A 616 1.01 20.20 1.95
CA THR A 616 0.08 20.26 0.82
C THR A 616 0.73 19.60 -0.40
N ASN A 617 -0.05 18.91 -1.23
CA ASN A 617 0.46 18.00 -2.25
C ASN A 617 -0.08 18.32 -3.64
N ILE A 618 0.81 18.32 -4.64
CA ILE A 618 0.48 18.23 -6.06
C ILE A 618 0.78 16.80 -6.49
N PHE A 619 -0.26 16.04 -6.83
CA PHE A 619 -0.12 14.70 -7.37
C PHE A 619 0.15 14.76 -8.88
N TYR A 620 0.81 13.73 -9.40
CA TYR A 620 1.15 13.58 -10.82
C TYR A 620 1.71 14.87 -11.48
N PRO A 621 2.78 15.46 -10.91
CA PRO A 621 3.35 16.71 -11.41
C PRO A 621 3.99 16.52 -12.80
N ASP A 622 4.16 17.62 -13.53
CA ASP A 622 4.98 17.67 -14.74
C ASP A 622 6.42 17.21 -14.45
N ALA A 623 6.89 16.22 -15.20
CA ALA A 623 8.26 15.71 -15.09
C ALA A 623 9.19 16.35 -16.16
N ALA A 624 8.71 16.51 -17.40
CA ALA A 624 9.41 17.21 -18.49
C ALA A 624 8.55 17.40 -19.76
N VAL A 625 9.03 18.28 -20.65
CA VAL A 625 8.86 18.12 -22.12
C VAL A 625 10.10 17.40 -22.63
N LEU A 626 9.90 16.33 -23.40
CA LEU A 626 10.91 15.32 -23.70
C LEU A 626 11.38 15.34 -25.14
N GLY A 627 10.53 15.78 -26.07
CA GLY A 627 10.81 15.69 -27.49
C GLY A 627 9.74 16.32 -28.39
N PRO A 628 9.87 16.12 -29.71
CA PRO A 628 8.98 16.71 -30.72
C PRO A 628 7.56 16.13 -30.63
N GLN A 629 6.68 16.58 -31.53
CA GLN A 629 5.32 16.04 -31.65
C GLN A 629 5.33 14.55 -31.97
N THR A 630 4.47 13.81 -31.26
CA THR A 630 4.14 12.41 -31.49
C THR A 630 2.63 12.26 -31.36
N ASP A 631 1.99 11.56 -32.30
CA ASP A 631 0.54 11.31 -32.25
C ASP A 631 0.24 10.03 -31.45
N ARG A 632 1.11 9.02 -31.60
CA ARG A 632 1.12 7.77 -30.82
C ARG A 632 2.49 7.55 -30.19
N ILE A 633 2.53 6.87 -29.04
CA ILE A 633 3.77 6.56 -28.31
C ILE A 633 3.77 5.14 -27.72
N ALA A 634 4.97 4.60 -27.48
CA ALA A 634 5.19 3.35 -26.75
C ALA A 634 6.55 3.39 -26.06
N THR A 635 6.71 2.66 -24.96
CA THR A 635 8.01 2.47 -24.28
C THR A 635 8.57 1.09 -24.58
N THR A 636 9.90 0.95 -24.63
CA THR A 636 10.53 -0.36 -24.76
C THR A 636 10.63 -1.07 -23.40
N ASN A 637 10.54 -2.40 -23.42
CA ASN A 637 10.45 -3.22 -22.19
C ASN A 637 11.70 -3.21 -21.32
N ASP A 638 12.83 -2.75 -21.85
CA ASP A 638 14.11 -2.53 -21.16
C ASP A 638 14.25 -1.10 -20.59
N GLY A 639 13.28 -0.22 -20.88
CA GLY A 639 13.23 1.14 -20.37
C GLY A 639 14.19 2.14 -21.01
N GLN A 640 14.91 1.75 -22.07
CA GLN A 640 15.93 2.59 -22.71
C GLN A 640 15.38 3.58 -23.76
N HIS A 641 14.14 3.39 -24.23
CA HIS A 641 13.57 4.16 -25.34
C HIS A 641 12.08 4.49 -25.12
N VAL A 642 11.71 5.73 -25.45
CA VAL A 642 10.33 6.17 -25.69
C VAL A 642 10.20 6.38 -27.20
N LEU A 643 9.45 5.49 -27.85
CA LEU A 643 9.20 5.49 -29.28
C LEU A 643 7.95 6.30 -29.58
N GLY A 644 7.97 7.09 -30.65
CA GLY A 644 6.85 7.93 -31.05
C GLY A 644 6.75 8.12 -32.55
N ALA A 645 5.55 8.40 -33.04
CA ALA A 645 5.30 8.65 -34.46
C ALA A 645 4.16 9.65 -34.65
N THR A 646 4.29 10.51 -35.66
CA THR A 646 3.33 11.56 -36.03
C THR A 646 3.08 11.56 -37.53
N VAL A 647 1.88 11.98 -37.97
CA VAL A 647 1.62 12.32 -39.39
C VAL A 647 1.83 13.80 -39.71
N THR A 648 1.96 14.64 -38.69
CA THR A 648 2.08 16.11 -38.82
C THR A 648 3.51 16.59 -38.51
N PRO A 649 4.13 17.44 -39.35
CA PRO A 649 3.66 17.93 -40.66
C PRO A 649 3.77 16.88 -41.78
N THR A 650 4.55 15.81 -41.57
CA THR A 650 4.67 14.64 -42.45
C THR A 650 4.87 13.37 -41.62
N PRO A 651 4.54 12.18 -42.13
CA PRO A 651 4.77 10.89 -41.47
C PRO A 651 6.23 10.71 -40.99
N THR A 652 6.44 10.81 -39.68
CA THR A 652 7.77 10.88 -39.04
C THR A 652 7.80 9.98 -37.81
N PHE A 653 8.89 9.22 -37.66
CA PHE A 653 9.20 8.44 -36.47
C PHE A 653 10.24 9.16 -35.62
N THR A 654 10.15 9.01 -34.30
CA THR A 654 11.10 9.54 -33.31
C THR A 654 11.40 8.49 -32.26
N ASP A 655 12.67 8.37 -31.88
CA ASP A 655 13.15 7.62 -30.73
C ASP A 655 13.80 8.59 -29.74
N LEU A 656 13.27 8.62 -28.51
CA LEU A 656 13.80 9.35 -27.38
C LEU A 656 14.48 8.36 -26.43
N SER A 657 15.81 8.34 -26.42
CA SER A 657 16.57 7.54 -25.47
C SER A 657 16.49 8.17 -24.07
N THR A 658 16.24 7.33 -23.07
CA THR A 658 16.13 7.67 -21.66
C THR A 658 17.44 7.54 -20.89
N ALA A 659 18.55 7.25 -21.57
CA ALA A 659 19.87 7.08 -20.96
C ALA A 659 20.32 8.38 -20.24
N PRO A 660 20.90 8.31 -19.02
CA PRO A 660 21.42 7.10 -18.35
C PRO A 660 20.40 6.25 -17.58
N GLY A 661 19.13 6.64 -17.54
CA GLY A 661 18.04 5.91 -16.88
C GLY A 661 16.97 6.86 -16.33
N LEU A 662 15.80 6.30 -15.98
CA LEU A 662 14.70 7.04 -15.33
C LEU A 662 14.57 6.59 -13.87
N PRO A 663 14.31 7.50 -12.92
CA PRO A 663 14.23 8.96 -13.04
C PRO A 663 15.60 9.65 -12.97
N ASP A 664 15.67 10.96 -13.29
CA ASP A 664 16.90 11.75 -13.12
C ASP A 664 17.27 11.97 -11.64
N ASN A 665 16.26 11.97 -10.76
CA ASN A 665 16.40 12.26 -9.34
C ASN A 665 15.41 11.49 -8.46
N GLU A 666 15.78 11.32 -7.19
CA GLU A 666 14.97 10.61 -6.21
C GLU A 666 13.67 11.37 -5.87
N CYS A 667 12.63 10.63 -5.51
CA CYS A 667 11.34 11.19 -5.12
C CYS A 667 11.38 11.94 -3.78
N ASN A 668 12.38 11.67 -2.94
CA ASN A 668 12.48 12.14 -1.55
C ASN A 668 13.34 13.40 -1.34
N GLU A 669 13.82 14.05 -2.40
CA GLU A 669 14.62 15.28 -2.28
C GLU A 669 13.78 16.48 -1.78
N THR A 670 13.98 16.87 -0.51
CA THR A 670 13.35 18.03 0.13
C THR A 670 14.31 19.22 0.22
N ASN A 671 13.93 20.39 -0.29
CA ASN A 671 14.69 21.61 -0.09
C ASN A 671 14.45 22.16 1.33
N SER A 672 15.47 22.11 2.18
CA SER A 672 15.39 22.52 3.59
C SER A 672 15.14 24.03 3.80
N THR A 673 15.32 24.88 2.78
CA THR A 673 15.10 26.34 2.90
C THR A 673 13.73 26.79 2.42
N THR A 674 13.11 26.06 1.49
CA THR A 674 11.78 26.39 0.95
C THR A 674 10.68 25.44 1.39
N GLY A 675 11.02 24.28 1.96
CA GLY A 675 10.05 23.25 2.35
C GLY A 675 9.42 22.50 1.17
N LEU A 676 9.79 22.86 -0.06
CA LEU A 676 9.31 22.19 -1.28
C LEU A 676 10.14 20.94 -1.54
N THR A 677 9.47 19.81 -1.75
CA THR A 677 10.14 18.65 -2.36
C THR A 677 10.34 18.92 -3.83
N LYS A 678 11.57 18.74 -4.31
CA LYS A 678 11.92 18.90 -5.72
C LYS A 678 11.05 17.95 -6.58
N PRO A 679 10.47 18.43 -7.68
CA PRO A 679 9.81 17.55 -8.65
C PRO A 679 10.79 16.49 -9.16
N GLN A 680 10.28 15.28 -9.39
CA GLN A 680 11.06 14.27 -10.11
C GLN A 680 11.04 14.60 -11.60
N THR A 681 12.21 14.81 -12.20
CA THR A 681 12.35 15.07 -13.63
C THR A 681 12.73 13.81 -14.40
N PHE A 682 12.38 13.81 -15.69
CA PHE A 682 12.82 12.81 -16.66
C PHE A 682 13.57 13.52 -17.78
N SER A 683 14.78 13.07 -18.08
CA SER A 683 15.55 13.53 -19.22
C SER A 683 15.53 12.50 -20.35
N THR A 684 15.42 12.99 -21.58
CA THR A 684 15.59 12.18 -22.79
C THR A 684 16.49 12.89 -23.80
N SER A 685 17.14 12.11 -24.66
CA SER A 685 17.85 12.60 -25.82
C SER A 685 17.26 11.99 -27.09
N THR A 686 17.14 12.78 -28.17
CA THR A 686 16.64 12.27 -29.45
C THR A 686 17.69 11.36 -30.09
N ALA A 687 17.52 10.04 -29.93
CA ALA A 687 18.39 9.03 -30.51
C ALA A 687 18.17 8.92 -32.03
N PHE A 688 16.93 9.09 -32.49
CA PHE A 688 16.59 9.11 -33.91
C PHE A 688 15.38 10.01 -34.17
N THR A 689 15.37 10.70 -35.32
CA THR A 689 14.14 11.23 -35.91
C THR A 689 14.25 11.19 -37.44
N GLY A 690 13.16 10.82 -38.12
CA GLY A 690 13.19 10.67 -39.58
C GLY A 690 11.87 10.21 -40.20
N PRO A 691 11.68 10.40 -41.51
CA PRO A 691 10.42 10.09 -42.19
C PRO A 691 10.15 8.58 -42.21
N LEU A 692 8.90 8.18 -42.04
CA LEU A 692 8.49 6.77 -42.14
C LEU A 692 8.59 6.30 -43.61
N PRO A 693 9.39 5.27 -43.92
CA PRO A 693 9.73 4.90 -45.29
C PRO A 693 8.56 4.22 -46.03
N GLY A 694 8.27 4.69 -47.24
CA GLY A 694 7.35 4.04 -48.17
C GLY A 694 5.86 4.25 -47.90
N ILE A 695 5.47 5.18 -47.02
CA ILE A 695 4.07 5.39 -46.64
C ILE A 695 3.58 6.81 -46.92
N THR A 696 2.27 6.95 -47.10
CA THR A 696 1.53 8.21 -46.97
C THR A 696 0.43 7.97 -45.95
N ALA A 697 0.68 8.34 -44.71
CA ALA A 697 -0.23 8.12 -43.58
C ALA A 697 -1.12 9.34 -43.31
N THR A 698 -2.40 9.09 -43.01
CA THR A 698 -3.38 10.07 -42.53
C THR A 698 -3.60 10.01 -41.01
N ALA A 699 -3.25 8.89 -40.37
CA ALA A 699 -3.15 8.75 -38.92
C ALA A 699 -2.20 7.59 -38.57
N ILE A 700 -1.47 7.69 -37.45
CA ILE A 700 -0.80 6.53 -36.84
C ILE A 700 -1.79 5.81 -35.93
N THR A 701 -1.93 4.49 -36.06
CA THR A 701 -2.86 3.69 -35.25
C THR A 701 -2.19 2.96 -34.09
N GLY A 702 -0.88 2.74 -34.15
CA GLY A 702 -0.12 2.10 -33.08
C GLY A 702 1.39 2.04 -33.32
N ILE A 703 2.14 1.89 -32.24
CA ILE A 703 3.56 1.58 -32.20
C ILE A 703 3.71 0.37 -31.30
N LEU A 704 4.27 -0.72 -31.83
CA LEU A 704 4.28 -2.02 -31.18
C LEU A 704 5.72 -2.55 -31.05
N PRO A 705 6.45 -2.22 -29.97
CA PRO A 705 7.74 -2.81 -29.68
C PRO A 705 7.63 -4.32 -29.37
N THR A 706 8.67 -5.08 -29.74
CA THR A 706 8.84 -6.46 -29.30
C THR A 706 9.21 -6.50 -27.82
N SER A 707 8.86 -7.58 -27.13
CA SER A 707 9.12 -7.70 -25.68
C SER A 707 10.61 -7.77 -25.31
N ASP A 708 11.47 -8.05 -26.29
CA ASP A 708 12.94 -8.00 -26.18
C ASP A 708 13.55 -6.65 -26.59
N SER A 709 12.74 -5.62 -26.82
CA SER A 709 13.12 -4.25 -27.22
C SER A 709 13.88 -4.11 -28.55
N LYS A 710 14.06 -5.18 -29.34
CA LYS A 710 14.94 -5.13 -30.53
C LYS A 710 14.31 -4.53 -31.77
N ILE A 711 13.00 -4.65 -31.94
CA ILE A 711 12.27 -4.10 -33.09
C ILE A 711 10.93 -3.52 -32.62
N ALA A 712 10.47 -2.45 -33.26
CA ALA A 712 9.11 -1.95 -33.15
C ALA A 712 8.44 -1.85 -34.52
N PHE A 713 7.15 -2.13 -34.57
CA PHE A 713 6.31 -2.03 -35.76
C PHE A 713 5.40 -0.79 -35.67
N VAL A 714 5.12 -0.14 -36.80
CA VAL A 714 4.20 1.01 -36.86
C VAL A 714 3.00 0.65 -37.73
N THR A 715 1.79 0.87 -37.21
CA THR A 715 0.54 0.69 -37.95
C THR A 715 -0.11 2.05 -38.23
N TYR A 716 -0.80 2.18 -39.37
CA TYR A 716 -1.28 3.47 -39.85
C TYR A 716 -2.53 3.36 -40.75
N LEU A 717 -3.30 4.45 -40.82
CA LEU A 717 -4.29 4.68 -41.87
C LEU A 717 -3.65 5.46 -43.01
N GLY A 718 -3.97 5.15 -44.26
CA GLY A 718 -3.39 5.81 -45.43
C GLY A 718 -3.09 4.82 -46.55
N SER A 719 -1.93 4.96 -47.20
CA SER A 719 -1.46 4.05 -48.26
C SER A 719 0.05 3.79 -48.16
N GLY A 720 0.51 2.66 -48.70
CA GLY A 720 1.94 2.35 -48.85
C GLY A 720 2.27 0.87 -49.08
N ALA A 721 1.35 -0.05 -48.73
CA ALA A 721 1.53 -1.51 -48.85
C ALA A 721 2.79 -2.06 -48.13
N VAL A 722 3.22 -1.39 -47.05
CA VAL A 722 4.36 -1.78 -46.22
C VAL A 722 4.02 -1.67 -44.73
N VAL A 723 4.73 -2.42 -43.88
CA VAL A 723 4.82 -2.18 -42.45
C VAL A 723 6.15 -1.50 -42.14
N PRO A 724 6.17 -0.22 -41.72
CA PRO A 724 7.38 0.41 -41.21
C PRO A 724 7.86 -0.28 -39.93
N THR A 725 9.18 -0.43 -39.80
CA THR A 725 9.83 -0.99 -38.62
C THR A 725 10.95 -0.09 -38.13
N TYR A 726 11.17 -0.06 -36.84
CA TYR A 726 12.35 0.56 -36.22
C TYR A 726 13.14 -0.49 -35.44
N SER A 727 14.47 -0.46 -35.52
CA SER A 727 15.37 -1.26 -34.69
C SER A 727 16.16 -0.32 -33.77
N PRO A 728 15.78 -0.19 -32.48
CA PRO A 728 16.52 0.61 -31.52
C PRO A 728 17.96 0.14 -31.36
N GLN A 729 18.84 1.01 -30.83
CA GLN A 729 20.21 0.68 -30.47
C GLN A 729 20.50 1.26 -29.08
N ALA A 730 21.12 0.47 -28.20
CA ALA A 730 21.46 0.91 -26.85
C ALA A 730 22.40 2.13 -26.82
N THR A 731 23.17 2.35 -27.90
CA THR A 731 23.99 3.56 -28.08
C THR A 731 23.95 4.02 -29.53
N GLY A 732 23.63 5.29 -29.76
CA GLY A 732 23.55 5.90 -31.09
C GLY A 732 22.18 5.75 -31.74
N ALA A 733 22.09 6.11 -33.02
CA ALA A 733 20.83 6.09 -33.75
C ALA A 733 20.42 4.66 -34.16
N GLY A 734 19.18 4.28 -33.87
CA GLY A 734 18.57 3.08 -34.44
C GLY A 734 18.26 3.20 -35.93
N THR A 735 17.78 2.10 -36.52
CA THR A 735 17.56 1.98 -37.98
C THR A 735 16.08 1.86 -38.32
N LEU A 736 15.59 2.72 -39.23
CA LEU A 736 14.28 2.53 -39.88
C LEU A 736 14.38 1.54 -41.04
N GLY A 737 13.33 0.76 -41.22
CA GLY A 737 13.11 -0.13 -42.35
C GLY A 737 11.63 -0.22 -42.71
N SER A 738 11.32 -0.98 -43.76
CA SER A 738 9.95 -1.30 -44.14
C SER A 738 9.86 -2.73 -44.68
N ILE A 739 8.75 -3.39 -44.35
CA ILE A 739 8.46 -4.76 -44.78
C ILE A 739 7.35 -4.68 -45.83
N PRO A 740 7.60 -5.04 -47.10
CA PRO A 740 6.56 -5.15 -48.12
C PRO A 740 5.50 -6.18 -47.72
N LEU A 741 4.23 -5.82 -47.84
CA LEU A 741 3.11 -6.73 -47.61
C LEU A 741 2.89 -7.63 -48.83
N SER A 742 2.64 -8.91 -48.58
CA SER A 742 2.41 -9.96 -49.56
C SER A 742 1.12 -9.73 -50.34
N THR A 743 1.17 -9.84 -51.67
CA THR A 743 -0.02 -9.72 -52.53
C THR A 743 -0.78 -11.04 -52.70
N ALA A 744 -0.49 -12.06 -51.87
CA ALA A 744 -1.02 -13.41 -52.05
C ALA A 744 -2.55 -13.53 -51.89
N LEU A 745 -3.20 -12.61 -51.16
CA LEU A 745 -4.66 -12.55 -51.01
C LEU A 745 -5.33 -11.33 -51.67
N GLY A 746 -4.56 -10.43 -52.30
CA GLY A 746 -5.08 -9.21 -52.89
C GLY A 746 -4.04 -8.10 -52.97
N THR A 747 -4.51 -6.85 -52.97
CA THR A 747 -3.66 -5.66 -52.95
C THR A 747 -3.77 -4.99 -51.57
N PRO A 748 -2.84 -5.24 -50.62
CA PRO A 748 -2.80 -4.53 -49.35
C PRO A 748 -2.53 -3.04 -49.57
N ILE A 749 -3.16 -2.18 -48.77
CA ILE A 749 -3.05 -0.71 -48.84
C ILE A 749 -2.30 -0.17 -47.62
N ALA A 750 -2.73 -0.54 -46.40
CA ALA A 750 -2.07 -0.15 -45.16
C ALA A 750 -2.33 -1.18 -44.02
N PRO A 751 -1.36 -1.40 -43.12
CA PRO A 751 -1.53 -2.15 -41.87
C PRO A 751 -2.27 -1.27 -40.85
N VAL A 752 -3.59 -1.44 -40.74
CA VAL A 752 -4.45 -0.58 -39.93
C VAL A 752 -4.44 -0.93 -38.43
N ALA A 753 -4.10 -2.17 -38.08
CA ALA A 753 -3.93 -2.65 -36.72
C ALA A 753 -2.87 -3.76 -36.67
N GLY A 754 -2.36 -4.08 -35.48
CA GLY A 754 -1.45 -5.20 -35.32
C GLY A 754 -1.26 -5.65 -33.88
N VAL A 755 -0.63 -6.81 -33.70
CA VAL A 755 -0.24 -7.36 -32.40
C VAL A 755 0.99 -8.25 -32.55
N VAL A 756 1.93 -8.21 -31.60
CA VAL A 756 3.17 -9.01 -31.60
C VAL A 756 2.93 -10.33 -30.86
N SER A 757 3.45 -11.45 -31.38
CA SER A 757 3.47 -12.73 -30.67
C SER A 757 4.38 -12.65 -29.44
N ALA A 758 4.01 -13.34 -28.37
CA ALA A 758 4.66 -13.11 -27.08
C ALA A 758 6.15 -13.57 -27.05
N ASP A 759 6.52 -14.49 -27.95
CA ASP A 759 7.89 -14.94 -28.18
C ASP A 759 8.71 -14.05 -29.15
N ASN A 760 8.15 -12.95 -29.66
CA ASN A 760 8.77 -12.05 -30.65
C ASN A 760 9.17 -12.74 -31.96
N GLN A 761 8.38 -13.72 -32.43
CA GLN A 761 8.62 -14.42 -33.69
C GLN A 761 7.67 -14.02 -34.83
N THR A 762 6.47 -13.51 -34.51
CA THR A 762 5.47 -13.09 -35.51
C THR A 762 4.83 -11.76 -35.13
N PHE A 763 4.73 -10.84 -36.08
CA PHE A 763 3.83 -9.70 -36.00
C PHE A 763 2.61 -9.97 -36.86
N PHE A 764 1.42 -9.94 -36.25
CA PHE A 764 0.15 -10.10 -36.95
C PHE A 764 -0.34 -8.71 -37.34
N ALA A 765 -0.47 -8.42 -38.63
CA ALA A 765 -0.89 -7.11 -39.14
C ALA A 765 -2.23 -7.21 -39.89
N GLY A 766 -3.25 -6.54 -39.39
CA GLY A 766 -4.55 -6.44 -40.05
C GLY A 766 -4.53 -5.34 -41.11
N THR A 767 -4.92 -5.65 -42.34
CA THR A 767 -4.71 -4.76 -43.50
C THR A 767 -6.01 -4.27 -44.13
N SER A 768 -5.97 -3.05 -44.66
CA SER A 768 -6.98 -2.53 -45.59
C SER A 768 -6.60 -2.84 -47.05
N GLY A 769 -7.58 -2.87 -47.94
CA GLY A 769 -7.39 -3.14 -49.38
C GLY A 769 -7.65 -4.59 -49.76
N ASP A 770 -6.94 -5.52 -49.14
CA ASP A 770 -7.16 -6.97 -49.25
C ASP A 770 -7.95 -7.57 -48.07
N ASN A 771 -8.11 -6.81 -46.98
CA ASN A 771 -8.90 -7.17 -45.79
C ASN A 771 -8.41 -8.48 -45.12
N ALA A 772 -7.10 -8.68 -45.11
CA ALA A 772 -6.42 -9.86 -44.58
C ALA A 772 -5.76 -9.61 -43.22
N VAL A 773 -5.23 -10.67 -42.60
CA VAL A 773 -4.25 -10.57 -41.52
C VAL A 773 -2.93 -11.21 -41.98
N HIS A 774 -1.89 -10.40 -42.09
CA HIS A 774 -0.56 -10.81 -42.54
C HIS A 774 0.26 -11.39 -41.39
N LEU A 775 1.09 -12.38 -41.70
CA LEU A 775 1.92 -13.11 -40.74
C LEU A 775 3.39 -12.77 -41.01
N ILE A 776 3.80 -11.63 -40.45
CA ILE A 776 5.13 -11.08 -40.63
C ILE A 776 6.08 -11.81 -39.68
N THR A 777 6.87 -12.71 -40.23
CA THR A 777 7.64 -13.70 -39.44
C THR A 777 9.12 -13.36 -39.39
N LYS A 778 9.72 -13.57 -38.23
CA LYS A 778 11.15 -13.40 -37.99
C LYS A 778 11.92 -14.56 -38.63
N GLN A 779 12.85 -14.20 -39.50
CA GLN A 779 13.65 -15.12 -40.29
C GLN A 779 14.92 -15.53 -39.52
N THR A 780 15.64 -16.53 -40.02
CA THR A 780 16.93 -16.98 -39.44
C THR A 780 18.04 -15.93 -39.49
N ASP A 781 17.93 -14.91 -40.36
CA ASP A 781 18.82 -13.77 -40.42
C ASP A 781 18.47 -12.65 -39.41
N GLY A 782 17.42 -12.85 -38.60
CA GLY A 782 16.92 -11.90 -37.60
C GLY A 782 15.98 -10.83 -38.15
N THR A 783 15.86 -10.68 -39.47
CA THR A 783 14.92 -9.75 -40.11
C THR A 783 13.50 -10.30 -40.11
N TYR A 784 12.50 -9.44 -40.28
CA TYR A 784 11.11 -9.85 -40.44
C TYR A 784 10.68 -9.75 -41.90
N LYS A 785 9.94 -10.75 -42.39
CA LYS A 785 9.43 -10.81 -43.77
C LYS A 785 8.00 -11.35 -43.82
N ASP A 786 7.21 -10.82 -44.74
CA ASP A 786 5.85 -11.29 -45.02
C ASP A 786 5.84 -12.37 -46.11
N THR A 787 6.42 -13.53 -45.80
CA THR A 787 6.52 -14.68 -46.72
C THR A 787 5.49 -15.76 -46.44
N THR A 788 4.80 -15.70 -45.31
CA THR A 788 3.72 -16.61 -44.94
C THR A 788 2.43 -16.15 -45.62
N THR A 789 1.60 -17.09 -46.09
CA THR A 789 0.30 -16.73 -46.69
C THR A 789 -0.58 -16.01 -45.65
N PRO A 790 -1.10 -14.79 -45.95
CA PRO A 790 -2.00 -14.10 -45.03
C PRO A 790 -3.30 -14.88 -44.78
N ILE A 791 -3.97 -14.56 -43.68
CA ILE A 791 -5.28 -15.12 -43.31
C ILE A 791 -6.38 -14.25 -43.92
N ALA A 792 -7.39 -14.88 -44.53
CA ALA A 792 -8.66 -14.23 -44.89
C ALA A 792 -9.71 -14.47 -43.78
N PRO A 793 -9.91 -13.55 -42.82
CA PRO A 793 -10.94 -13.71 -41.78
C PRO A 793 -12.36 -13.55 -42.34
N LYS A 794 -12.52 -12.92 -43.52
CA LYS A 794 -13.80 -12.73 -44.24
C LYS A 794 -14.89 -12.10 -43.38
N LEU A 795 -14.54 -11.08 -42.60
CA LEU A 795 -15.46 -10.31 -41.76
C LEU A 795 -16.43 -9.49 -42.63
N PRO A 796 -17.76 -9.74 -42.59
CA PRO A 796 -18.72 -8.97 -43.37
C PRO A 796 -19.23 -7.74 -42.60
N ASP A 797 -19.51 -6.64 -43.31
CA ASP A 797 -20.29 -5.52 -42.80
C ASP A 797 -21.81 -5.82 -42.77
N ALA A 798 -22.61 -4.83 -42.38
CA ALA A 798 -24.07 -4.91 -42.39
C ALA A 798 -24.70 -5.19 -43.78
N ASN A 799 -23.95 -4.93 -44.86
CA ASN A 799 -24.38 -5.08 -46.26
C ASN A 799 -23.78 -6.35 -46.92
N GLY A 800 -22.92 -7.10 -46.22
CA GLY A 800 -22.21 -8.27 -46.72
C GLY A 800 -20.86 -8.00 -47.41
N ASN A 801 -20.35 -6.77 -47.41
CA ASN A 801 -19.03 -6.44 -47.92
C ASN A 801 -17.95 -6.93 -46.94
N ILE A 802 -16.83 -7.45 -47.45
CA ILE A 802 -15.70 -7.81 -46.58
C ILE A 802 -14.97 -6.53 -46.12
N VAL A 803 -14.72 -6.41 -44.82
CA VAL A 803 -14.07 -5.25 -44.18
C VAL A 803 -12.74 -5.60 -43.53
N ALA A 804 -11.87 -4.60 -43.44
CA ALA A 804 -10.53 -4.73 -42.87
C ALA A 804 -10.58 -5.15 -41.39
N PRO A 805 -9.77 -6.14 -40.97
CA PRO A 805 -9.59 -6.47 -39.56
C PRO A 805 -8.75 -5.38 -38.87
N ASN A 806 -9.42 -4.49 -38.14
CA ASN A 806 -8.79 -3.40 -37.40
C ASN A 806 -8.84 -3.58 -35.86
N LEU A 807 -9.29 -4.75 -35.39
CA LEU A 807 -9.24 -5.16 -33.99
C LEU A 807 -8.54 -6.52 -33.90
N LEU A 808 -7.41 -6.59 -33.19
CA LEU A 808 -6.59 -7.78 -33.03
C LEU A 808 -6.09 -7.91 -31.59
N VAL A 809 -6.28 -9.07 -30.97
CA VAL A 809 -5.65 -9.44 -29.69
C VAL A 809 -5.16 -10.88 -29.75
N GLN A 810 -4.06 -11.18 -29.06
CA GLN A 810 -3.44 -12.51 -29.07
C GLN A 810 -3.28 -13.08 -27.66
N LYS A 811 -3.36 -14.40 -27.55
CA LYS A 811 -3.09 -15.18 -26.35
C LYS A 811 -1.95 -16.17 -26.62
N PRO A 812 -0.84 -16.14 -25.88
CA PRO A 812 0.19 -17.16 -26.02
C PRO A 812 -0.30 -18.52 -25.52
N ARG A 813 0.19 -19.57 -26.16
CA ARG A 813 -0.13 -20.98 -25.89
C ARG A 813 1.15 -21.80 -25.97
N LYS A 814 1.24 -22.86 -25.15
CA LYS A 814 2.40 -23.77 -25.22
C LYS A 814 2.49 -24.37 -26.62
N ALA A 815 3.66 -24.30 -27.24
CA ALA A 815 3.90 -24.95 -28.53
C ALA A 815 3.59 -26.45 -28.40
N THR A 816 2.77 -26.97 -29.30
CA THR A 816 2.56 -28.41 -29.44
C THR A 816 3.76 -28.98 -30.19
N SER A 817 4.53 -29.85 -29.52
CA SER A 817 5.69 -30.56 -30.04
C SER A 817 5.37 -31.49 -31.20
#